data_AF-A0A971A2L0-F1
#
_entry.id   AF-A0A971A2L0-F1
#
_cell.length_a   1.000
_cell.length_b   1.000
_cell.length_c   1.000
_cell.angle_alpha   90.00
_cell.angle_beta   90.00
_cell.angle_gamma   90.00
#
_symmetry.space_group_name_H-M   'P 1'
#
loop_
_entity.id
_entity.type
_entity.pdbx_description
1 polymer ?
#
loop_
_entity_poly.entity_id
_entity_poly.type
_entity_poly.pdbx_seq_one_letter_code
_entity_poly.pdbx_strand_id
1 'polypeptide(L)'
;MQTRRSSKTVVFSFLVFLCLLFGTQALAAEPLATFTVRAGEHTRVDTPVSAPLVGLTDMASLRLEEVKGSQRVAVPAQVEPGPTPRLWWVLSGTTPAGQSRVFELVRGTPATDGLVTAVKGDKALDLQLGGANILRYNHAVVPAPKDIGRIPETRRPLYDRSGFIHPLWSTKGSVLTEIHPADHIHHMGLWMPWTHTQFEGRMVDFWNVGDGTGTVRFAKYLSTTDGPVFGGFQVEQEHVARKTSKGEQVILNEVWDVRAYNVGGPEKGYWLIDFESTQRCVADEPLIQDQYRYGGFGFRATSKWKGQTAAYLTSEGKGRDGHGTRARWCDTSGRIDEWEGVTFYSHPQNFQHPEPMRIWPELDNYIFFNFCPSQAEPWEMKPAEDHVFRYRMYVHQGKVVVADAERIWQDYANPPQVDAKFGRPDNAIVLFDGTDFSNWERDGGGEIRWKRADGAMQVVPGSGGLVTKKPVKDFVMHVEFQLPTDPQDRERGNSGVYIQRRYEVQIINSYGEELEFAGCGSIYRFKAPDYNVCKAPGEWQSYDIRFREARYDGDTKVADARVTVYHNGVLVHDDVAVPNKTGAGRPEGPEPLPILLQDHGSAVSFRNIWIAPLDSDGMSFRDNAGRSLDVLADGKPLLRYMYDFDSSTSQRRFETYKPFLHVYDGMQRLTNGPDGQSEYLADGIQFPHHRGVFVGWNKIGFEGKRYDLWHMPNVAQVHQRFEEKSAEGNVATFVSVVHWNDPDGEPVLVERRHITARRLDDPTVVLLDWRSDLTAVRGDVALDGDPEHAGVQYRAHNDVGTGPNEDRAQYLFHRDGIDPRTDKDLPWVTLSHGLAGRRYWVQQMNHPDNPKETVFSAYRDYGRFGAFFTGTIDKDRTLTLRYRFQIGRGPTPSRQELAARYAEYASPR
;
A
#
# COMPACT_ATOMS: atom_id res chain seq x y z
N MET A 1 -41.55 69.68 -47.71
CA MET A 1 -43.01 69.50 -47.51
C MET A 1 -43.35 68.09 -47.98
N GLN A 2 -43.77 67.21 -47.06
CA GLN A 2 -44.22 65.81 -47.21
C GLN A 2 -43.35 64.80 -48.02
N THR A 3 -42.95 63.71 -47.37
CA THR A 3 -43.38 62.35 -47.77
C THR A 3 -43.07 61.31 -46.68
N ARG A 4 -43.97 60.34 -46.58
CA ARG A 4 -44.28 59.43 -45.46
C ARG A 4 -43.20 58.37 -45.16
N ARG A 5 -43.12 57.97 -43.88
CA ARG A 5 -42.94 56.56 -43.48
C ARG A 5 -43.94 56.22 -42.38
N SER A 6 -44.70 55.14 -42.61
CA SER A 6 -45.79 54.67 -41.76
C SER A 6 -45.32 53.66 -40.72
N SER A 7 -45.79 53.86 -39.50
CA SER A 7 -45.88 52.88 -38.42
C SER A 7 -47.10 51.98 -38.61
N LYS A 8 -46.97 50.68 -38.26
CA LYS A 8 -48.03 49.82 -37.71
C LYS A 8 -47.45 48.47 -37.25
N THR A 9 -47.64 48.20 -35.96
CA THR A 9 -48.11 46.95 -35.34
C THR A 9 -47.51 45.61 -35.78
N VAL A 10 -46.89 44.87 -34.85
CA VAL A 10 -46.90 43.40 -34.84
C VAL A 10 -47.10 42.89 -33.41
N VAL A 11 -48.11 42.03 -33.26
CA VAL A 11 -48.48 41.21 -32.11
C VAL A 11 -48.37 39.76 -32.59
N PHE A 12 -47.70 38.93 -31.77
CA PHE A 12 -47.58 37.47 -31.80
C PHE A 12 -46.83 36.76 -32.94
N SER A 13 -45.72 36.09 -32.56
CA SER A 13 -45.62 34.63 -32.73
C SER A 13 -44.69 34.03 -31.66
N PHE A 14 -45.31 33.21 -30.81
CA PHE A 14 -44.72 32.24 -29.89
C PHE A 14 -44.15 31.09 -30.73
N LEU A 15 -42.84 30.83 -30.62
CA LEU A 15 -42.10 29.57 -30.80
C LEU A 15 -40.65 29.95 -31.14
N VAL A 16 -39.68 29.14 -30.71
CA VAL A 16 -38.22 29.34 -30.87
C VAL A 16 -37.58 30.23 -29.82
N PHE A 17 -37.66 29.85 -28.55
CA PHE A 17 -36.60 30.09 -27.56
C PHE A 17 -36.71 29.09 -26.39
N LEU A 18 -36.70 27.80 -26.70
CA LEU A 18 -36.67 26.73 -25.68
C LEU A 18 -35.91 25.49 -26.17
N CYS A 19 -34.68 25.64 -26.68
CA CYS A 19 -33.85 24.48 -27.05
C CYS A 19 -32.34 24.61 -26.72
N LEU A 20 -31.90 25.56 -25.88
CA LEU A 20 -30.47 25.71 -25.55
C LEU A 20 -30.18 25.92 -24.05
N LEU A 21 -31.05 25.40 -23.18
CA LEU A 21 -30.79 25.30 -21.73
C LEU A 21 -31.12 23.88 -21.22
N PHE A 22 -30.65 22.86 -21.93
CA PHE A 22 -30.27 21.61 -21.28
C PHE A 22 -28.74 21.60 -21.29
N GLY A 23 -28.17 22.35 -20.35
CA GLY A 23 -26.81 22.06 -19.93
C GLY A 23 -26.79 20.59 -19.56
N THR A 24 -25.95 19.82 -20.22
CA THR A 24 -25.61 18.48 -19.79
C THR A 24 -25.11 18.60 -18.37
N GLN A 25 -25.98 18.41 -17.38
CA GLN A 25 -25.55 17.97 -16.07
C GLN A 25 -24.89 16.63 -16.36
N ALA A 26 -23.56 16.65 -16.48
CA ALA A 26 -22.79 15.44 -16.29
C ALA A 26 -23.23 14.93 -14.93
N LEU A 27 -23.98 13.83 -14.91
CA LEU A 27 -24.27 13.10 -13.68
C LEU A 27 -22.91 12.87 -13.02
N ALA A 28 -22.67 13.53 -11.88
CA ALA A 28 -21.47 13.28 -11.12
C ALA A 28 -21.48 11.77 -10.81
N ALA A 29 -20.40 11.09 -11.18
CA ALA A 29 -20.26 9.66 -10.87
C ALA A 29 -20.43 9.48 -9.35
N GLU A 30 -21.18 8.45 -8.95
CA GLU A 30 -21.39 8.17 -7.53
C GLU A 30 -20.03 7.94 -6.83
N PRO A 31 -19.87 8.40 -5.58
CA PRO A 31 -18.63 8.20 -4.85
C PRO A 31 -18.40 6.71 -4.57
N LEU A 32 -17.13 6.28 -4.61
CA LEU A 32 -16.70 4.93 -4.25
C LEU A 32 -16.97 4.64 -2.77
N ALA A 33 -16.86 5.67 -1.94
CA ALA A 33 -17.23 5.62 -0.54
C ALA A 33 -17.62 7.01 -0.03
N THR A 34 -18.47 7.05 0.99
CA THR A 34 -18.79 8.26 1.76
C THR A 34 -18.42 8.04 3.22
N PHE A 35 -17.63 8.95 3.79
CA PHE A 35 -17.23 8.94 5.19
C PHE A 35 -17.91 10.09 5.94
N THR A 36 -18.52 9.79 7.09
CA THR A 36 -19.02 10.81 8.02
C THR A 36 -18.17 10.78 9.27
N VAL A 37 -17.35 11.81 9.46
CA VAL A 37 -16.49 11.97 10.64
C VAL A 37 -17.26 12.73 11.71
N ARG A 38 -17.47 12.09 12.85
CA ARG A 38 -18.16 12.68 14.02
C ARG A 38 -17.11 13.16 15.01
N ALA A 39 -17.21 14.43 15.42
CA ALA A 39 -16.31 14.99 16.43
C ALA A 39 -16.46 14.29 17.79
N GLY A 40 -17.66 13.79 18.11
CA GLY A 40 -17.94 13.21 19.43
C GLY A 40 -18.11 14.31 20.49
N GLU A 41 -17.72 14.01 21.73
CA GLU A 41 -17.98 14.90 22.89
C GLU A 41 -17.01 16.09 23.00
N HIS A 42 -15.93 16.09 22.22
CA HIS A 42 -14.89 17.12 22.25
C HIS A 42 -14.61 17.72 20.88
N THR A 43 -14.20 18.99 20.91
CA THR A 43 -13.78 19.74 19.72
C THR A 43 -12.49 19.16 19.15
N ARG A 44 -12.45 19.00 17.82
CA ARG A 44 -11.31 18.52 17.05
C ARG A 44 -10.61 19.69 16.36
N VAL A 45 -9.28 19.70 16.32
CA VAL A 45 -8.49 20.71 15.60
C VAL A 45 -7.30 20.03 14.94
N ASP A 46 -7.25 20.08 13.62
CA ASP A 46 -6.18 19.50 12.79
C ASP A 46 -5.90 18.02 13.16
N THR A 47 -6.96 17.27 13.46
CA THR A 47 -6.89 15.93 14.03
C THR A 47 -6.65 14.89 12.92
N PRO A 48 -5.63 14.02 13.01
CA PRO A 48 -5.49 12.88 12.10
C PRO A 48 -6.70 11.93 12.21
N VAL A 49 -7.23 11.51 11.06
CA VAL A 49 -8.39 10.62 10.94
C VAL A 49 -8.06 9.51 9.97
N SER A 50 -8.62 8.33 10.21
CA SER A 50 -8.49 7.23 9.28
C SER A 50 -9.66 6.26 9.30
N ALA A 51 -9.84 5.54 8.19
CA ALA A 51 -10.88 4.54 8.01
C ALA A 51 -10.40 3.37 7.14
N PRO A 52 -10.70 2.11 7.50
CA PRO A 52 -10.43 0.96 6.66
C PRO A 52 -11.28 0.97 5.37
N LEU A 53 -10.66 0.68 4.23
CA LEU A 53 -11.29 0.66 2.90
C LEU A 53 -11.92 -0.72 2.60
N VAL A 54 -12.93 -1.07 3.40
CA VAL A 54 -13.57 -2.39 3.39
C VAL A 54 -14.25 -2.72 2.07
N GLY A 55 -14.99 -1.79 1.47
CA GLY A 55 -15.76 -2.07 0.24
C GLY A 55 -14.98 -1.92 -1.07
N LEU A 56 -13.67 -1.63 -1.06
CA LEU A 56 -12.88 -1.37 -2.26
C LEU A 56 -11.93 -2.52 -2.60
N THR A 57 -11.87 -2.86 -3.89
CA THR A 57 -10.94 -3.83 -4.47
C THR A 57 -9.71 -3.18 -5.10
N ASP A 58 -9.81 -1.94 -5.57
CA ASP A 58 -8.73 -1.20 -6.22
C ASP A 58 -8.50 0.17 -5.57
N MET A 59 -7.27 0.39 -5.10
CA MET A 59 -6.84 1.61 -4.41
C MET A 59 -6.10 2.60 -5.33
N ALA A 60 -6.01 2.33 -6.63
CA ALA A 60 -5.34 3.21 -7.57
C ALA A 60 -6.12 4.52 -7.79
N SER A 61 -5.38 5.63 -7.87
CA SER A 61 -5.91 6.95 -8.25
C SER A 61 -7.16 7.34 -7.47
N LEU A 62 -7.03 7.41 -6.15
CA LEU A 62 -8.10 7.85 -5.25
C LEU A 62 -7.93 9.32 -4.87
N ARG A 63 -9.03 10.08 -4.89
CA ARG A 63 -9.09 11.46 -4.38
C ARG A 63 -10.20 11.55 -3.33
N LEU A 64 -9.87 12.14 -2.18
CA LEU A 64 -10.84 12.43 -1.13
C LEU A 64 -11.32 13.88 -1.27
N GLU A 65 -12.63 14.09 -1.16
CA GLU A 65 -13.25 15.41 -1.26
C GLU A 65 -14.14 15.67 -0.04
N GLU A 66 -13.95 16.78 0.65
CA GLU A 66 -14.87 17.24 1.68
C GLU A 66 -16.12 17.86 1.05
N VAL A 67 -17.28 17.47 1.58
CA VAL A 67 -18.58 18.00 1.20
C VAL A 67 -18.91 19.26 2.00
N LYS A 68 -18.98 20.41 1.32
CA LYS A 68 -19.39 21.70 1.91
C LYS A 68 -20.61 22.25 1.17
N GLY A 69 -21.80 21.85 1.62
CA GLY A 69 -23.05 22.14 0.90
C GLY A 69 -23.02 21.52 -0.48
N SER A 70 -23.13 22.33 -1.54
CA SER A 70 -23.00 21.87 -2.93
C SER A 70 -21.56 21.77 -3.44
N GLN A 71 -20.57 22.25 -2.67
CA GLN A 71 -19.17 22.22 -3.07
C GLN A 71 -18.49 20.90 -2.66
N ARG A 72 -17.51 20.50 -3.48
CA ARG A 72 -16.56 19.43 -3.20
C ARG A 72 -15.16 20.02 -3.17
N VAL A 73 -14.50 19.92 -2.03
CA VAL A 73 -13.15 20.48 -1.83
C VAL A 73 -12.18 19.32 -1.67
N ALA A 74 -11.22 19.18 -2.57
CA ALA A 74 -10.23 18.12 -2.48
C ALA A 74 -9.39 18.26 -1.19
N VAL A 75 -9.16 17.15 -0.50
CA VAL A 75 -8.41 17.07 0.76
C VAL A 75 -7.21 16.15 0.58
N PRO A 76 -6.02 16.52 1.07
CA PRO A 76 -4.88 15.61 1.11
C PRO A 76 -5.25 14.31 1.82
N ALA A 77 -5.02 13.20 1.12
CA ALA A 77 -5.35 11.87 1.63
C ALA A 77 -4.29 10.87 1.18
N GLN A 78 -4.09 9.84 2.00
CA GLN A 78 -3.06 8.84 1.81
C GLN A 78 -3.61 7.46 2.14
N VAL A 79 -3.39 6.49 1.26
CA VAL A 79 -3.73 5.10 1.53
C VAL A 79 -2.52 4.39 2.12
N GLU A 80 -2.66 3.91 3.33
CA GLU A 80 -1.71 3.00 3.96
C GLU A 80 -2.03 1.56 3.53
N PRO A 81 -1.05 0.81 3.00
CA PRO A 81 -1.25 -0.58 2.65
C PRO A 81 -1.32 -1.46 3.90
N GLY A 82 -2.03 -2.57 3.81
CA GLY A 82 -2.15 -3.54 4.90
C GLY A 82 -3.11 -4.67 4.55
N PRO A 83 -3.33 -5.64 5.47
CA PRO A 83 -4.37 -6.65 5.34
C PRO A 83 -5.73 -6.04 4.94
N THR A 84 -6.08 -4.97 5.65
CA THR A 84 -7.14 -4.04 5.29
C THR A 84 -6.50 -2.67 5.02
N PRO A 85 -6.41 -2.23 3.75
CA PRO A 85 -5.88 -0.91 3.43
C PRO A 85 -6.65 0.19 4.14
N ARG A 86 -5.95 1.23 4.58
CA ARG A 86 -6.51 2.29 5.42
C ARG A 86 -6.32 3.65 4.78
N LEU A 87 -7.41 4.40 4.65
CA LEU A 87 -7.35 5.79 4.20
C LEU A 87 -7.05 6.69 5.40
N TRP A 88 -6.08 7.59 5.25
CA TRP A 88 -5.70 8.61 6.21
C TRP A 88 -5.90 10.00 5.62
N TRP A 89 -6.33 10.95 6.46
CA TRP A 89 -6.37 12.38 6.16
C TRP A 89 -6.32 13.19 7.47
N VAL A 90 -6.07 14.49 7.38
CA VAL A 90 -6.19 15.40 8.53
C VAL A 90 -7.53 16.12 8.48
N LEU A 91 -8.24 16.15 9.60
CA LEU A 91 -9.44 16.96 9.78
C LEU A 91 -9.05 18.42 10.00
N SER A 92 -8.48 19.06 8.96
CA SER A 92 -7.91 20.41 9.06
C SER A 92 -8.95 21.44 9.51
N GLY A 93 -8.52 22.34 10.36
CA GLY A 93 -9.37 23.34 11.01
C GLY A 93 -10.15 22.79 12.21
N THR A 94 -11.06 23.61 12.73
CA THR A 94 -11.85 23.30 13.92
C THR A 94 -13.15 22.59 13.55
N THR A 95 -13.41 21.44 14.18
CA THR A 95 -14.71 20.77 14.15
C THR A 95 -15.27 20.74 15.57
N PRO A 96 -16.31 21.55 15.90
CA PRO A 96 -16.86 21.61 17.25
C PRO A 96 -17.40 20.26 17.74
N ALA A 97 -17.39 20.06 19.07
CA ALA A 97 -18.06 18.92 19.70
C ALA A 97 -19.52 18.77 19.20
N GLY A 98 -19.96 17.53 19.01
CA GLY A 98 -21.29 17.17 18.51
C GLY A 98 -21.50 17.40 17.00
N GLN A 99 -20.57 18.04 16.29
CA GLN A 99 -20.68 18.25 14.84
C GLN A 99 -20.08 17.10 14.04
N SER A 100 -20.40 17.06 12.75
CA SER A 100 -19.87 16.07 11.80
C SER A 100 -19.45 16.72 10.49
N ARG A 101 -18.50 16.08 9.79
CA ARG A 101 -18.05 16.46 8.45
C ARG A 101 -18.15 15.26 7.52
N VAL A 102 -18.52 15.50 6.27
CA VAL A 102 -18.76 14.44 5.28
C VAL A 102 -17.69 14.52 4.20
N PHE A 103 -17.17 13.36 3.81
CA PHE A 103 -16.15 13.21 2.78
C PHE A 103 -16.58 12.16 1.77
N GLU A 104 -16.27 12.40 0.50
CA GLU A 104 -16.54 11.49 -0.62
C GLU A 104 -15.23 11.05 -1.25
N LEU A 105 -15.06 9.75 -1.41
CA LEU A 105 -13.92 9.14 -2.08
C LEU A 105 -14.28 8.88 -3.53
N VAL A 106 -13.51 9.43 -4.45
CA VAL A 106 -13.75 9.32 -5.90
C VAL A 106 -12.47 8.87 -6.61
N ARG A 107 -12.59 8.45 -7.88
CA ARG A 107 -11.42 8.27 -8.74
C ARG A 107 -10.87 9.65 -9.13
N GLY A 108 -9.57 9.83 -8.97
CA GLY A 108 -8.89 11.07 -9.31
C GLY A 108 -7.48 11.15 -8.76
N THR A 109 -6.78 12.22 -9.14
CA THR A 109 -5.46 12.55 -8.59
C THR A 109 -5.60 12.99 -7.13
N PRO A 110 -4.87 12.39 -6.17
CA PRO A 110 -4.88 12.82 -4.78
C PRO A 110 -4.48 14.30 -4.66
N ALA A 111 -5.09 15.03 -3.72
CA ALA A 111 -4.60 16.36 -3.36
C ALA A 111 -3.32 16.25 -2.50
N THR A 112 -2.48 17.27 -2.55
CA THR A 112 -1.28 17.41 -1.70
C THR A 112 -1.07 18.89 -1.39
N ASP A 113 -0.65 19.18 -0.17
CA ASP A 113 -0.28 20.49 0.37
C ASP A 113 1.17 20.48 0.89
N GLY A 114 1.98 19.56 0.37
CA GLY A 114 3.29 19.22 0.91
C GLY A 114 3.39 17.72 1.18
N LEU A 115 4.61 17.25 1.41
CA LEU A 115 4.88 15.87 1.79
C LEU A 115 5.72 15.84 3.06
N VAL A 116 5.35 14.97 3.98
CA VAL A 116 6.28 14.49 4.99
C VAL A 116 7.11 13.38 4.35
N THR A 117 8.43 13.53 4.38
CA THR A 117 9.37 12.64 3.70
C THR A 117 10.37 12.04 4.68
N ALA A 118 10.73 10.79 4.44
CA ALA A 118 11.70 10.01 5.17
C ALA A 118 13.00 9.93 4.36
N VAL A 119 13.88 10.91 4.57
CA VAL A 119 15.15 11.05 3.84
C VAL A 119 16.21 10.16 4.48
N LYS A 120 16.42 8.98 3.89
CA LYS A 120 17.44 8.02 4.35
C LYS A 120 18.82 8.37 3.79
N GLY A 121 19.77 8.63 4.68
CA GLY A 121 21.21 8.72 4.35
C GLY A 121 21.99 7.49 4.84
N ASP A 122 23.33 7.55 4.72
CA ASP A 122 24.23 6.44 5.08
C ASP A 122 24.31 6.14 6.58
N LYS A 123 23.98 7.14 7.42
CA LYS A 123 24.14 7.05 8.89
C LYS A 123 22.86 7.25 9.68
N ALA A 124 21.88 7.91 9.09
CA ALA A 124 20.66 8.33 9.75
C ALA A 124 19.52 8.49 8.74
N LEU A 125 18.31 8.63 9.25
CA LEU A 125 17.12 8.99 8.49
C LEU A 125 16.49 10.24 9.11
N ASP A 126 16.19 11.22 8.26
CA ASP A 126 15.52 12.46 8.66
C ASP A 126 14.05 12.43 8.22
N LEU A 127 13.14 12.73 9.15
CA LEU A 127 11.77 13.08 8.81
C LEU A 127 11.69 14.59 8.57
N GLN A 128 11.14 14.99 7.43
CA GLN A 128 11.05 16.40 7.02
C GLN A 128 9.68 16.73 6.44
N LEU A 129 9.18 17.94 6.71
CA LEU A 129 8.01 18.52 6.01
C LEU A 129 8.44 19.76 5.25
N GLY A 130 8.31 19.77 3.92
CA GLY A 130 8.68 20.92 3.11
C GLY A 130 10.16 21.36 3.28
N GLY A 131 11.05 20.41 3.57
CA GLY A 131 12.47 20.65 3.87
C GLY A 131 12.77 21.09 5.31
N ALA A 132 11.77 21.38 6.14
CA ALA A 132 11.96 21.62 7.57
C ALA A 132 12.15 20.28 8.31
N ASN A 133 13.23 20.17 9.08
CA ASN A 133 13.51 18.96 9.84
C ASN A 133 12.55 18.79 11.03
N ILE A 134 12.00 17.59 11.18
CA ILE A 134 11.13 17.20 12.30
C ILE A 134 11.97 16.43 13.32
N LEU A 135 12.55 15.30 12.91
CA LEU A 135 13.41 14.47 13.75
C LEU A 135 14.41 13.66 12.92
N ARG A 136 15.48 13.19 13.58
CA ARG A 136 16.50 12.32 13.00
C ARG A 136 16.60 11.03 13.79
N TYR A 137 16.47 9.90 13.11
CA TYR A 137 16.76 8.57 13.63
C TYR A 137 18.18 8.13 13.27
N ASN A 138 19.01 7.84 14.27
CA ASN A 138 20.39 7.40 14.06
C ASN A 138 20.47 5.88 14.04
N HIS A 139 20.55 5.29 12.84
CA HIS A 139 20.72 3.84 12.68
C HIS A 139 22.20 3.42 12.74
N ALA A 140 23.12 4.29 12.32
CA ALA A 140 24.54 4.00 12.45
C ALA A 140 25.02 4.25 13.87
N VAL A 141 26.10 3.56 14.24
CA VAL A 141 26.74 3.74 15.53
C VAL A 141 27.33 5.15 15.61
N VAL A 142 26.86 5.92 16.58
CA VAL A 142 27.41 7.21 17.00
C VAL A 142 28.39 6.94 18.13
N PRO A 143 29.69 7.27 17.95
CA PRO A 143 30.69 7.02 18.97
C PRO A 143 30.58 8.02 20.12
N ALA A 144 30.87 7.55 21.34
CA ALA A 144 30.93 8.44 22.50
C ALA A 144 32.05 9.49 22.35
N PRO A 145 31.84 10.76 22.76
CA PRO A 145 32.85 11.81 22.65
C PRO A 145 34.16 11.49 23.37
N LYS A 146 35.29 12.02 22.86
CA LYS A 146 36.64 11.72 23.41
C LYS A 146 36.97 12.50 24.69
N ASP A 147 36.37 13.68 24.89
CA ASP A 147 36.86 14.67 25.85
C ASP A 147 36.11 14.70 27.20
N ILE A 148 35.37 13.64 27.53
CA ILE A 148 34.42 13.69 28.67
C ILE A 148 35.06 13.34 30.02
N GLY A 149 36.36 13.01 30.07
CA GLY A 149 37.25 12.98 31.24
C GLY A 149 36.89 12.05 32.42
N ARG A 150 35.66 11.52 32.46
CA ARG A 150 35.08 10.76 33.58
C ARG A 150 35.07 9.25 33.33
N ILE A 151 35.45 8.81 32.12
CA ILE A 151 35.37 7.41 31.70
C ILE A 151 36.74 6.97 31.18
N PRO A 152 37.29 5.84 31.66
CA PRO A 152 38.51 5.28 31.11
C PRO A 152 38.39 5.04 29.60
N GLU A 153 39.45 5.35 28.84
CA GLU A 153 39.50 5.17 27.37
C GLU A 153 39.10 3.73 26.96
N THR A 154 39.45 2.73 27.78
CA THR A 154 39.12 1.31 27.57
C THR A 154 37.64 0.97 27.70
N ARG A 155 36.85 1.80 28.39
CA ARG A 155 35.40 1.61 28.55
C ARG A 155 34.59 2.49 27.62
N ARG A 156 35.19 3.48 26.93
CA ARG A 156 34.48 4.40 26.04
C ARG A 156 33.64 3.69 24.95
N PRO A 157 34.13 2.63 24.27
CA PRO A 157 33.33 1.94 23.25
C PRO A 157 32.04 1.29 23.77
N LEU A 158 31.88 1.13 25.10
CA LEU A 158 30.63 0.63 25.68
C LEU A 158 29.48 1.64 25.52
N TYR A 159 29.80 2.93 25.36
CA TYR A 159 28.85 4.03 25.22
C TYR A 159 28.55 4.39 23.76
N ASP A 160 29.16 3.69 22.80
CA ASP A 160 28.79 3.83 21.39
C ASP A 160 27.36 3.31 21.19
N ARG A 161 26.51 4.08 20.50
CA ARG A 161 25.09 3.77 20.40
C ARG A 161 24.56 3.97 18.99
N SER A 162 23.61 3.14 18.61
CA SER A 162 22.66 3.37 17.53
C SER A 162 21.26 3.24 18.10
N GLY A 163 20.22 3.51 17.30
CA GLY A 163 18.88 3.17 17.70
C GLY A 163 18.20 4.21 18.60
N PHE A 164 18.34 5.49 18.25
CA PHE A 164 17.77 6.60 19.02
C PHE A 164 17.44 7.78 18.12
N ILE A 165 16.55 8.65 18.60
CA ILE A 165 16.20 9.90 17.91
C ILE A 165 17.00 11.06 18.49
N HIS A 166 17.84 11.67 17.65
CA HIS A 166 18.50 12.95 17.90
C HIS A 166 19.11 13.49 16.60
N PRO A 167 18.92 14.77 16.25
CA PRO A 167 18.05 15.73 16.93
C PRO A 167 16.54 15.43 16.83
N LEU A 168 15.79 15.98 17.78
CA LEU A 168 14.38 16.37 17.60
C LEU A 168 14.40 17.89 17.44
N TRP A 169 13.74 18.41 16.41
CA TRP A 169 13.75 19.83 16.11
C TRP A 169 12.42 20.50 16.48
N SER A 170 12.47 21.74 16.93
CA SER A 170 11.29 22.61 16.97
C SER A 170 10.89 23.04 15.56
N THR A 171 9.71 23.60 15.41
CA THR A 171 9.26 24.21 14.14
C THR A 171 10.10 25.42 13.71
N LYS A 172 10.93 25.99 14.60
CA LYS A 172 11.91 27.04 14.29
C LYS A 172 13.31 26.49 13.97
N GLY A 173 13.50 25.17 14.05
CA GLY A 173 14.79 24.52 13.78
C GLY A 173 15.72 24.44 14.99
N SER A 174 15.27 24.81 16.19
CA SER A 174 16.04 24.57 17.43
C SER A 174 16.18 23.08 17.71
N VAL A 175 17.35 22.64 18.16
CA VAL A 175 17.56 21.25 18.61
C VAL A 175 17.10 21.11 20.07
N LEU A 176 16.06 20.29 20.30
CA LEU A 176 15.40 20.13 21.59
C LEU A 176 15.96 18.98 22.44
N THR A 177 16.70 18.04 21.84
CA THR A 177 17.30 16.87 22.51
C THR A 177 18.81 17.01 22.65
N GLU A 178 19.40 16.25 23.59
CA GLU A 178 20.86 16.13 23.75
C GLU A 178 21.28 14.67 23.91
N ILE A 179 22.46 14.33 23.38
CA ILE A 179 23.12 13.02 23.55
C ILE A 179 24.46 13.19 24.24
N HIS A 180 24.88 12.16 24.97
CA HIS A 180 26.16 12.14 25.70
C HIS A 180 26.44 13.39 26.57
N PRO A 181 25.47 13.89 27.35
CA PRO A 181 25.71 15.06 28.18
C PRO A 181 26.74 14.73 29.28
N ALA A 182 27.55 15.73 29.67
CA ALA A 182 28.69 15.53 30.58
C ALA A 182 28.29 15.01 31.99
N ASP A 183 27.05 15.27 32.42
CA ASP A 183 26.49 14.75 33.67
C ASP A 183 26.04 13.29 33.56
N HIS A 184 25.55 12.86 32.39
CA HIS A 184 24.98 11.53 32.17
C HIS A 184 25.26 11.02 30.74
N ILE A 185 26.50 10.56 30.48
CA ILE A 185 26.96 10.20 29.13
C ILE A 185 26.09 9.16 28.40
N HIS A 186 25.33 8.34 29.12
CA HIS A 186 24.52 7.26 28.57
C HIS A 186 23.13 7.72 28.09
N HIS A 187 22.81 9.01 28.18
CA HIS A 187 21.55 9.57 27.69
C HIS A 187 21.59 9.82 26.17
N MET A 188 20.51 9.47 25.46
CA MET A 188 20.46 9.39 24.00
C MET A 188 19.25 10.11 23.37
N GLY A 189 18.98 11.38 23.73
CA GLY A 189 17.89 12.16 23.12
C GLY A 189 16.49 11.59 23.39
N LEU A 190 15.95 10.80 22.46
CA LEU A 190 14.74 9.99 22.64
C LEU A 190 15.07 8.50 22.39
N TRP A 191 14.78 7.63 23.37
CA TRP A 191 15.06 6.19 23.32
C TRP A 191 14.20 5.40 24.32
N MET A 192 14.35 4.08 24.34
CA MET A 192 13.72 3.18 25.32
C MET A 192 14.76 2.67 26.35
N PRO A 193 15.08 3.47 27.39
CA PRO A 193 15.98 3.05 28.45
C PRO A 193 15.40 1.97 29.38
N TRP A 194 15.88 0.73 29.29
CA TRP A 194 15.67 -0.29 30.34
C TRP A 194 16.92 -0.47 31.20
N THR A 195 16.76 -0.37 32.52
CA THR A 195 17.81 -0.52 33.55
C THR A 195 17.25 -1.34 34.71
N HIS A 196 18.11 -1.85 35.60
CA HIS A 196 17.68 -2.71 36.71
C HIS A 196 16.84 -3.90 36.20
N THR A 197 17.29 -4.51 35.09
CA THR A 197 16.69 -5.73 34.57
C THR A 197 17.49 -6.94 35.03
N GLN A 198 16.84 -8.10 35.11
CA GLN A 198 17.48 -9.39 35.38
C GLN A 198 17.17 -10.39 34.27
N PHE A 199 18.20 -11.12 33.86
CA PHE A 199 18.09 -12.24 32.93
C PHE A 199 18.98 -13.38 33.44
N GLU A 200 18.44 -14.61 33.51
CA GLU A 200 19.12 -15.78 34.10
C GLU A 200 19.65 -15.52 35.55
N GLY A 201 18.89 -14.75 36.34
CA GLY A 201 19.27 -14.38 37.72
C GLY A 201 20.46 -13.42 37.81
N ARG A 202 20.86 -12.77 36.71
CA ARG A 202 21.93 -11.77 36.67
C ARG A 202 21.40 -10.42 36.23
N MET A 203 21.95 -9.35 36.80
CA MET A 203 21.61 -8.00 36.37
C MET A 203 22.15 -7.71 34.96
N VAL A 204 21.26 -7.23 34.10
CA VAL A 204 21.56 -6.72 32.75
C VAL A 204 21.09 -5.27 32.71
N ASP A 205 21.87 -4.38 32.10
CA ASP A 205 21.51 -2.98 31.96
C ASP A 205 21.67 -2.54 30.50
N PHE A 206 20.55 -2.19 29.85
CA PHE A 206 20.51 -1.72 28.45
C PHE A 206 20.64 -0.19 28.36
N TRP A 207 20.60 0.49 29.51
CA TRP A 207 20.66 1.94 29.63
C TRP A 207 22.01 2.41 30.19
N ASN A 208 22.38 2.05 31.41
CA ASN A 208 23.68 2.37 32.02
C ASN A 208 24.75 1.38 31.54
N VAL A 209 25.06 1.43 30.24
CA VAL A 209 25.94 0.49 29.53
C VAL A 209 27.40 0.42 30.02
N GLY A 210 27.78 1.21 31.03
CA GLY A 210 29.15 1.36 31.54
C GLY A 210 29.78 0.11 32.17
N ASP A 211 28.95 -0.83 32.64
CA ASP A 211 29.41 -2.13 33.16
C ASP A 211 29.48 -3.21 32.06
N GLY A 212 29.01 -2.88 30.85
CA GLY A 212 29.08 -3.75 29.68
C GLY A 212 28.27 -5.03 29.81
N THR A 213 27.19 -5.01 30.59
CA THR A 213 26.27 -6.15 30.77
C THR A 213 25.23 -6.21 29.66
N GLY A 214 24.74 -5.07 29.18
CA GLY A 214 23.79 -4.96 28.06
C GLY A 214 24.09 -3.82 27.10
N THR A 215 23.37 -3.78 25.98
CA THR A 215 23.39 -2.70 24.98
C THR A 215 22.12 -2.73 24.11
N VAL A 216 21.86 -1.65 23.38
CA VAL A 216 20.82 -1.61 22.34
C VAL A 216 21.47 -1.21 21.03
N ARG A 217 21.12 -1.92 19.95
CA ARG A 217 21.64 -1.63 18.61
C ARG A 217 20.54 -1.70 17.56
N PHE A 218 20.63 -0.84 16.55
CA PHE A 218 19.85 -0.94 15.34
C PHE A 218 20.12 -2.29 14.62
N ALA A 219 19.07 -2.95 14.15
CA ALA A 219 19.17 -4.16 13.36
C ALA A 219 18.90 -3.89 11.89
N LYS A 220 17.70 -3.41 11.54
CA LYS A 220 17.29 -3.18 10.14
C LYS A 220 16.11 -2.23 10.01
N TYR A 221 15.96 -1.66 8.81
CA TYR A 221 14.73 -0.99 8.40
C TYR A 221 13.69 -2.03 7.98
N LEU A 222 12.44 -1.83 8.40
CA LEU A 222 11.30 -2.61 7.94
C LEU A 222 10.55 -1.89 6.82
N SER A 223 10.33 -0.58 6.98
CA SER A 223 9.67 0.25 5.97
C SER A 223 10.01 1.73 6.16
N THR A 224 9.81 2.51 5.10
CA THR A 224 9.78 3.98 5.12
C THR A 224 8.55 4.42 4.35
N THR A 225 7.90 5.48 4.82
CA THR A 225 6.68 6.00 4.22
C THR A 225 6.83 7.49 4.01
N ASP A 226 6.57 7.93 2.77
CA ASP A 226 6.42 9.33 2.43
C ASP A 226 4.95 9.58 2.10
N GLY A 227 4.44 10.77 2.42
CA GLY A 227 3.07 11.06 2.04
C GLY A 227 2.56 12.45 2.41
N PRO A 228 1.41 12.82 1.83
CA PRO A 228 0.81 14.13 2.02
C PRO A 228 0.11 14.28 3.37
N VAL A 229 -0.20 13.17 4.06
CA VAL A 229 -0.87 13.17 5.36
C VAL A 229 0.10 12.83 6.48
N PHE A 230 0.94 11.82 6.26
CA PHE A 230 2.02 11.49 7.17
C PHE A 230 3.21 10.88 6.42
N GLY A 231 4.36 10.98 7.06
CA GLY A 231 5.58 10.28 6.68
C GLY A 231 6.20 9.68 7.93
N GLY A 232 6.99 8.63 7.75
CA GLY A 232 7.43 7.82 8.87
C GLY A 232 8.39 6.71 8.49
N PHE A 233 8.74 5.92 9.49
CA PHE A 233 9.58 4.73 9.31
C PHE A 233 9.24 3.66 10.33
N GLN A 234 9.51 2.42 9.93
CA GLN A 234 9.56 1.29 10.84
C GLN A 234 10.97 0.70 10.87
N VAL A 235 11.47 0.42 12.07
CA VAL A 235 12.83 -0.10 12.31
C VAL A 235 12.80 -1.17 13.38
N GLU A 236 13.63 -2.20 13.20
CA GLU A 236 13.89 -3.24 14.20
C GLU A 236 15.22 -2.96 14.90
N GLN A 237 15.23 -3.16 16.20
CA GLN A 237 16.38 -2.96 17.09
C GLN A 237 16.47 -4.10 18.09
N GLU A 238 17.67 -4.35 18.60
CA GLU A 238 17.95 -5.47 19.51
C GLU A 238 18.40 -4.95 20.86
N HIS A 239 17.75 -5.42 21.94
CA HIS A 239 18.27 -5.31 23.30
C HIS A 239 19.10 -6.55 23.60
N VAL A 240 20.41 -6.37 23.78
CA VAL A 240 21.40 -7.44 23.80
C VAL A 240 22.04 -7.56 25.17
N ALA A 241 21.96 -8.74 25.78
CA ALA A 241 22.72 -9.10 26.97
C ALA A 241 24.07 -9.70 26.54
N ARG A 242 25.18 -9.17 27.05
CA ARG A 242 26.54 -9.55 26.61
C ARG A 242 27.15 -10.72 27.39
N LYS A 243 26.59 -11.06 28.55
CA LYS A 243 27.17 -12.01 29.52
C LYS A 243 26.12 -12.98 30.08
N THR A 244 25.56 -13.80 29.21
CA THR A 244 24.60 -14.85 29.60
C THR A 244 25.27 -16.22 29.71
N SER A 245 24.49 -17.26 30.01
CA SER A 245 24.90 -18.67 29.97
C SER A 245 25.32 -19.13 28.56
N LYS A 246 24.81 -18.48 27.50
CA LYS A 246 25.09 -18.77 26.09
C LYS A 246 26.00 -17.73 25.42
N GLY A 247 26.57 -16.77 26.17
CA GLY A 247 27.43 -15.71 25.64
C GLY A 247 26.67 -14.40 25.40
N GLU A 248 26.83 -13.79 24.23
CA GLU A 248 26.01 -12.64 23.82
C GLU A 248 24.66 -13.15 23.29
N GLN A 249 23.55 -12.62 23.78
CA GLN A 249 22.20 -12.98 23.35
C GLN A 249 21.34 -11.74 23.12
N VAL A 250 20.56 -11.77 22.04
CA VAL A 250 19.43 -10.86 21.84
C VAL A 250 18.31 -11.30 22.78
N ILE A 251 17.88 -10.39 23.65
CA ILE A 251 16.82 -10.64 24.62
C ILE A 251 15.49 -10.12 24.10
N LEU A 252 15.47 -8.86 23.62
CA LEU A 252 14.29 -8.25 23.04
C LEU A 252 14.54 -7.87 21.58
N ASN A 253 13.59 -8.21 20.71
CA ASN A 253 13.42 -7.53 19.44
C ASN A 253 12.42 -6.39 19.64
N GLU A 254 12.84 -5.18 19.32
CA GLU A 254 12.04 -3.97 19.43
C GLU A 254 11.76 -3.41 18.04
N VAL A 255 10.48 -3.26 17.70
CA VAL A 255 10.04 -2.58 16.48
C VAL A 255 9.50 -1.21 16.85
N TRP A 256 10.10 -0.16 16.29
CA TRP A 256 9.52 1.19 16.34
C TRP A 256 8.70 1.45 15.09
N ASP A 257 7.49 2.00 15.25
CA ASP A 257 6.70 2.66 14.21
C ASP A 257 6.58 4.14 14.57
N VAL A 258 7.24 5.01 13.78
CA VAL A 258 7.29 6.46 14.03
C VAL A 258 6.65 7.18 12.87
N ARG A 259 5.65 8.02 13.16
CA ARG A 259 4.87 8.76 12.16
C ARG A 259 4.78 10.23 12.52
N ALA A 260 5.15 11.11 11.60
CA ALA A 260 4.91 12.54 11.73
C ALA A 260 3.77 12.96 10.79
N TYR A 261 2.78 13.67 11.32
CA TYR A 261 1.61 14.10 10.56
C TYR A 261 1.83 15.49 9.95
N ASN A 262 1.34 15.67 8.71
CA ASN A 262 1.26 16.96 8.05
C ASN A 262 0.07 17.78 8.60
N VAL A 263 0.27 18.35 9.78
CA VAL A 263 -0.70 19.24 10.44
C VAL A 263 -0.43 20.72 10.13
N GLY A 264 0.31 21.01 9.06
CA GLY A 264 0.73 22.37 8.65
C GLY A 264 2.08 22.84 9.23
N GLY A 265 2.65 22.11 10.20
CA GLY A 265 4.04 22.24 10.61
C GLY A 265 4.47 23.67 11.01
N PRO A 266 5.52 24.26 10.41
CA PRO A 266 6.03 25.57 10.83
C PRO A 266 5.01 26.70 10.68
N GLU A 267 4.09 26.63 9.73
CA GLU A 267 3.03 27.63 9.56
C GLU A 267 2.03 27.61 10.71
N LYS A 268 1.82 26.45 11.33
CA LYS A 268 0.96 26.27 12.51
C LYS A 268 1.72 26.35 13.84
N GLY A 269 3.04 26.29 13.79
CA GLY A 269 3.91 26.42 14.96
C GLY A 269 4.09 25.14 15.77
N TYR A 270 3.66 23.97 15.29
CA TYR A 270 3.87 22.70 16.00
C TYR A 270 4.08 21.48 15.08
N TRP A 271 4.68 20.42 15.66
CA TRP A 271 4.72 19.07 15.08
C TRP A 271 3.83 18.12 15.89
N LEU A 272 3.21 17.17 15.21
CA LEU A 272 2.47 16.07 15.82
C LEU A 272 3.08 14.74 15.36
N ILE A 273 3.54 13.93 16.31
CA ILE A 273 4.32 12.72 16.02
C ILE A 273 3.80 11.57 16.88
N ASP A 274 3.44 10.46 16.25
CA ASP A 274 3.14 9.21 16.94
C ASP A 274 4.40 8.34 16.98
N PHE A 275 4.58 7.66 18.11
CA PHE A 275 5.65 6.73 18.38
C PHE A 275 5.05 5.49 19.02
N GLU A 276 5.19 4.34 18.37
CA GLU A 276 4.86 3.04 18.93
C GLU A 276 6.13 2.19 19.01
N SER A 277 6.32 1.50 20.14
CA SER A 277 7.35 0.48 20.32
C SER A 277 6.71 -0.84 20.70
N THR A 278 6.93 -1.86 19.87
CA THR A 278 6.56 -3.25 20.18
C THR A 278 7.82 -4.01 20.55
N GLN A 279 7.88 -4.48 21.79
CA GLN A 279 9.03 -5.20 22.34
C GLN A 279 8.64 -6.65 22.60
N ARG A 280 9.29 -7.57 21.89
CA ARG A 280 9.09 -9.01 22.04
C ARG A 280 10.31 -9.65 22.70
N CYS A 281 10.11 -10.39 23.78
CA CYS A 281 11.18 -11.24 24.30
C CYS A 281 11.39 -12.44 23.37
N VAL A 282 12.57 -12.53 22.76
CA VAL A 282 12.96 -13.60 21.82
C VAL A 282 13.91 -14.62 22.46
N ALA A 283 14.29 -14.39 23.71
CA ALA A 283 15.02 -15.36 24.50
C ALA A 283 14.09 -16.43 25.10
N ASP A 284 14.69 -17.55 25.53
CA ASP A 284 13.96 -18.68 26.12
C ASP A 284 13.47 -18.42 27.57
N GLU A 285 13.99 -17.37 28.21
CA GLU A 285 13.72 -16.99 29.60
C GLU A 285 13.14 -15.56 29.65
N PRO A 286 12.33 -15.21 30.66
CA PRO A 286 11.79 -13.86 30.78
C PRO A 286 12.90 -12.84 31.11
N LEU A 287 12.70 -11.61 30.62
CA LEU A 287 13.44 -10.45 31.12
C LEU A 287 12.66 -9.85 32.29
N ILE A 288 13.22 -9.91 33.49
CA ILE A 288 12.60 -9.38 34.71
C ILE A 288 12.97 -7.90 34.83
N GLN A 289 11.99 -7.04 35.05
CA GLN A 289 12.17 -5.63 35.35
C GLN A 289 11.91 -5.40 36.84
N ASP A 290 12.96 -5.09 37.60
CA ASP A 290 12.81 -4.78 39.03
C ASP A 290 12.06 -3.46 39.22
N GLN A 291 11.41 -3.32 40.39
CA GLN A 291 10.82 -2.04 40.77
C GLN A 291 11.90 -0.98 40.89
N TYR A 292 11.89 -0.01 39.98
CA TYR A 292 12.91 1.03 39.94
C TYR A 292 12.39 2.31 39.31
N ARG A 293 12.92 3.46 39.76
CA ARG A 293 12.48 4.82 39.39
C ARG A 293 12.84 5.25 37.96
N TYR A 294 13.33 4.34 37.15
CA TYR A 294 13.94 4.53 35.84
C TYR A 294 13.66 3.27 35.01
N GLY A 295 13.14 3.41 33.78
CA GLY A 295 12.79 2.29 32.92
C GLY A 295 11.56 2.57 32.05
N GLY A 296 11.69 2.65 30.73
CA GLY A 296 10.56 2.89 29.80
C GLY A 296 10.91 3.91 28.73
N PHE A 297 9.96 4.72 28.27
CA PHE A 297 10.19 5.73 27.22
C PHE A 297 10.89 6.96 27.76
N GLY A 298 12.05 7.31 27.21
CA GLY A 298 12.92 8.34 27.75
C GLY A 298 13.22 9.52 26.85
N PHE A 299 13.29 10.70 27.47
CA PHE A 299 13.61 11.98 26.85
C PHE A 299 14.67 12.73 27.66
N ARG A 300 15.77 13.09 27.00
CA ARG A 300 16.78 14.03 27.49
C ARG A 300 16.75 15.30 26.65
N ALA A 301 16.35 16.40 27.27
CA ALA A 301 16.34 17.70 26.58
C ALA A 301 17.75 18.28 26.43
N THR A 302 17.84 19.32 25.58
CA THR A 302 19.00 20.19 25.44
C THR A 302 19.52 20.73 26.78
N SER A 303 20.85 20.83 26.92
CA SER A 303 21.51 21.41 28.11
C SER A 303 21.13 22.87 28.37
N LYS A 304 20.55 23.56 27.39
CA LYS A 304 19.99 24.92 27.57
C LYS A 304 18.77 24.94 28.48
N TRP A 305 18.06 23.83 28.64
CA TRP A 305 16.87 23.74 29.50
C TRP A 305 17.26 23.30 30.91
N LYS A 306 17.52 24.29 31.77
CA LYS A 306 17.98 24.07 33.15
C LYS A 306 17.48 25.14 34.11
N GLY A 307 17.23 24.78 35.37
CA GLY A 307 16.89 25.78 36.38
C GLY A 307 15.59 26.50 36.03
N GLN A 308 15.63 27.83 36.11
CA GLN A 308 14.51 28.72 35.79
C GLN A 308 14.18 28.84 34.30
N THR A 309 15.05 28.31 33.43
CA THR A 309 14.83 28.32 31.97
C THR A 309 14.07 27.09 31.49
N ALA A 310 13.62 26.22 32.40
CA ALA A 310 12.90 25.01 32.04
C ALA A 310 11.74 24.73 33.02
N ALA A 311 10.73 24.02 32.53
CA ALA A 311 9.53 23.69 33.27
C ALA A 311 9.02 22.29 32.90
N TYR A 312 8.28 21.71 33.85
CA TYR A 312 7.38 20.59 33.60
C TYR A 312 5.97 21.04 33.87
N LEU A 313 5.01 20.44 33.17
CA LEU A 313 3.60 20.49 33.55
C LEU A 313 2.93 19.16 33.21
N THR A 314 2.26 18.56 34.18
CA THR A 314 1.53 17.29 34.00
C THR A 314 0.04 17.53 33.88
N SER A 315 -0.70 16.53 33.39
CA SER A 315 -2.18 16.57 33.37
C SER A 315 -2.81 16.79 34.75
N GLU A 316 -2.07 16.50 35.82
CA GLU A 316 -2.50 16.68 37.22
C GLU A 316 -2.06 18.04 37.80
N GLY A 317 -1.58 18.96 36.96
CA GLY A 317 -1.16 20.30 37.37
C GLY A 317 0.18 20.36 38.12
N LYS A 318 0.94 19.27 38.15
CA LYS A 318 2.24 19.19 38.82
C LYS A 318 3.40 19.58 37.92
N GLY A 319 4.44 20.17 38.50
CA GLY A 319 5.70 20.46 37.84
C GLY A 319 6.77 19.44 38.25
N ARG A 320 7.90 19.94 38.79
CA ARG A 320 9.00 19.09 39.27
C ARG A 320 8.60 18.15 40.42
N ASP A 321 7.58 18.52 41.18
CA ASP A 321 6.93 17.71 42.22
C ASP A 321 6.06 16.56 41.67
N GLY A 322 5.95 16.43 40.35
CA GLY A 322 5.27 15.32 39.68
C GLY A 322 6.05 14.00 39.65
N HIS A 323 7.28 13.93 40.16
CA HIS A 323 8.06 12.70 40.15
C HIS A 323 7.35 11.55 40.89
N GLY A 324 7.27 10.37 40.25
CA GLY A 324 6.66 9.16 40.78
C GLY A 324 5.13 9.20 40.81
N THR A 325 4.54 10.28 40.32
CA THR A 325 3.10 10.41 40.14
C THR A 325 2.71 9.89 38.76
N ARG A 326 1.41 9.70 38.53
CA ARG A 326 0.83 9.23 37.28
C ARG A 326 0.12 10.40 36.60
N ALA A 327 0.30 10.54 35.29
CA ALA A 327 -0.40 11.55 34.49
C ALA A 327 -0.60 11.03 33.07
N ARG A 328 -1.66 11.52 32.41
CA ARG A 328 -1.99 11.13 31.03
C ARG A 328 -1.06 11.78 30.02
N TRP A 329 -0.54 12.94 30.38
CA TRP A 329 0.48 13.66 29.63
C TRP A 329 1.40 14.47 30.53
N CYS A 330 2.61 14.73 30.03
CA CYS A 330 3.59 15.62 30.65
C CYS A 330 4.25 16.49 29.58
N ASP A 331 4.13 17.81 29.74
CA ASP A 331 4.90 18.80 29.01
C ASP A 331 6.28 18.96 29.63
N THR A 332 7.27 19.01 28.76
CA THR A 332 8.62 19.45 29.06
C THR A 332 8.94 20.64 28.17
N SER A 333 9.24 21.79 28.78
CA SER A 333 9.48 23.01 28.01
C SER A 333 10.64 23.81 28.58
N GLY A 334 11.26 24.62 27.74
CA GLY A 334 12.36 25.48 28.15
C GLY A 334 12.68 26.57 27.14
N ARG A 335 13.51 27.52 27.57
CA ARG A 335 13.90 28.68 26.77
C ARG A 335 15.28 28.47 26.15
N ILE A 336 15.35 28.54 24.81
CA ILE A 336 16.60 28.70 24.07
C ILE A 336 16.77 30.19 23.77
N ASP A 337 15.97 30.68 22.83
CA ASP A 337 15.75 32.11 22.58
C ASP A 337 14.33 32.47 23.04
N GLU A 338 13.35 31.69 22.59
CA GLU A 338 11.97 31.67 23.07
C GLU A 338 11.66 30.38 23.81
N TRP A 339 10.50 30.31 24.48
CA TRP A 339 10.00 29.07 25.05
C TRP A 339 9.59 28.13 23.91
N GLU A 340 9.98 26.87 24.03
CA GLU A 340 9.59 25.77 23.14
C GLU A 340 9.40 24.54 24.02
N GLY A 341 8.62 23.56 23.57
CA GLY A 341 8.29 22.40 24.39
C GLY A 341 7.97 21.13 23.61
N VAL A 342 7.98 20.02 24.34
CA VAL A 342 7.49 18.73 23.88
C VAL A 342 6.55 18.19 24.95
N THR A 343 5.28 18.03 24.60
CA THR A 343 4.29 17.32 25.42
C THR A 343 4.22 15.87 24.99
N PHE A 344 4.43 14.97 25.94
CA PHE A 344 4.35 13.53 25.77
C PHE A 344 3.02 13.01 26.30
N TYR A 345 2.33 12.18 25.50
CA TYR A 345 1.04 11.58 25.84
C TYR A 345 1.19 10.07 25.95
N SER A 346 0.66 9.48 27.03
CA SER A 346 0.52 8.03 27.19
C SER A 346 -0.87 7.60 26.69
N HIS A 347 -0.92 6.53 25.90
CA HIS A 347 -2.17 5.97 25.40
C HIS A 347 -2.87 5.13 26.49
N PRO A 348 -4.22 5.13 26.59
CA PRO A 348 -4.97 4.32 27.56
C PRO A 348 -4.71 2.81 27.53
N GLN A 349 -4.26 2.30 26.39
CA GLN A 349 -3.92 0.87 26.23
C GLN A 349 -2.51 0.51 26.69
N ASN A 350 -1.68 1.49 27.07
CA ASN A 350 -0.36 1.18 27.60
C ASN A 350 -0.47 0.44 28.93
N PHE A 351 0.46 -0.49 29.15
CA PHE A 351 0.62 -1.14 30.45
C PHE A 351 0.79 -0.09 31.55
N GLN A 352 0.00 -0.23 32.62
CA GLN A 352 -0.08 0.71 33.74
C GLN A 352 -0.49 2.14 33.38
N HIS A 353 -1.23 2.39 32.31
CA HIS A 353 -1.79 3.73 32.06
C HIS A 353 -2.72 4.21 33.20
N PRO A 354 -2.68 5.50 33.59
CA PRO A 354 -1.63 6.47 33.29
C PRO A 354 -0.31 6.06 33.95
N GLU A 355 0.76 6.01 33.17
CA GLU A 355 2.05 5.45 33.58
C GLU A 355 2.70 6.29 34.69
N PRO A 356 3.43 5.69 35.66
CA PRO A 356 4.26 6.45 36.59
C PRO A 356 5.32 7.23 35.81
N MET A 357 5.68 8.42 36.28
CA MET A 357 6.65 9.26 35.57
C MET A 357 7.94 9.48 36.34
N ARG A 358 9.07 9.41 35.63
CA ARG A 358 10.33 9.97 36.12
C ARG A 358 10.43 11.42 35.67
N ILE A 359 10.35 12.32 36.65
CA ILE A 359 10.67 13.75 36.51
C ILE A 359 11.84 14.03 37.46
N TRP A 360 12.79 14.86 37.06
CA TRP A 360 13.87 15.29 37.94
C TRP A 360 13.40 16.42 38.88
N PRO A 361 13.29 16.15 40.20
CA PRO A 361 12.61 17.05 41.14
C PRO A 361 13.42 18.30 41.49
N GLU A 362 14.74 18.27 41.36
CA GLU A 362 15.62 19.37 41.75
C GLU A 362 15.53 20.53 40.74
N LEU A 363 15.42 21.77 41.23
CA LEU A 363 15.24 22.94 40.36
C LEU A 363 16.43 23.14 39.41
N ASP A 364 17.65 23.05 39.92
CA ASP A 364 18.88 23.29 39.15
C ASP A 364 19.24 22.14 38.19
N ASN A 365 18.43 21.09 38.13
CA ASN A 365 18.64 19.98 37.20
C ASN A 365 18.16 20.32 35.78
N TYR A 366 18.80 19.67 34.80
CA TYR A 366 18.36 19.63 33.41
C TYR A 366 16.99 18.95 33.28
N ILE A 367 16.40 19.01 32.08
CA ILE A 367 15.17 18.26 31.80
C ILE A 367 15.51 16.82 31.39
N PHE A 368 14.90 15.88 32.12
CA PHE A 368 14.87 14.46 31.84
C PHE A 368 13.50 13.92 32.21
N PHE A 369 12.89 13.16 31.30
CA PHE A 369 11.56 12.60 31.47
C PHE A 369 11.53 11.12 31.10
N ASN A 370 10.85 10.30 31.90
CA ASN A 370 10.37 8.97 31.47
C ASN A 370 8.89 8.79 31.74
N PHE A 371 8.18 8.15 30.81
CA PHE A 371 7.11 7.23 31.22
C PHE A 371 7.76 5.95 31.73
N CYS A 372 7.47 5.59 32.98
CA CYS A 372 8.27 4.69 33.80
C CYS A 372 7.42 3.58 34.46
N PRO A 373 6.89 2.62 33.68
CA PRO A 373 6.07 1.54 34.23
C PRO A 373 6.80 0.68 35.28
N SER A 374 8.13 0.59 35.23
CA SER A 374 8.93 -0.12 36.25
C SER A 374 8.85 0.51 37.65
N GLN A 375 8.38 1.75 37.78
CA GLN A 375 8.34 2.42 39.08
C GLN A 375 7.17 1.94 39.95
N ALA A 376 6.10 1.39 39.36
CA ALA A 376 4.94 0.97 40.12
C ALA A 376 5.21 -0.31 40.92
N GLU A 377 5.67 -1.36 40.23
CA GLU A 377 5.94 -2.69 40.79
C GLU A 377 6.87 -3.48 39.85
N PRO A 378 7.52 -4.56 40.33
CA PRO A 378 8.28 -5.45 39.46
C PRO A 378 7.35 -6.13 38.44
N TRP A 379 7.86 -6.37 37.24
CA TRP A 379 7.12 -7.08 36.19
C TRP A 379 8.10 -7.80 35.26
N GLU A 380 7.59 -8.60 34.32
CA GLU A 380 8.42 -9.38 33.42
C GLU A 380 7.95 -9.27 31.98
N MET A 381 8.91 -9.27 31.04
CA MET A 381 8.65 -9.48 29.63
C MET A 381 8.85 -10.97 29.31
N LYS A 382 7.73 -11.68 29.16
CA LYS A 382 7.75 -13.14 28.94
C LYS A 382 8.15 -13.52 27.52
N PRO A 383 8.77 -14.71 27.33
CA PRO A 383 9.09 -15.24 26.01
C PRO A 383 7.89 -15.21 25.07
N ALA A 384 8.12 -14.76 23.84
CA ALA A 384 7.14 -14.69 22.76
C ALA A 384 5.90 -13.81 23.01
N GLU A 385 5.85 -13.00 24.07
CA GLU A 385 4.80 -12.00 24.29
C GLU A 385 5.23 -10.61 23.79
N ASP A 386 4.33 -9.93 23.09
CA ASP A 386 4.53 -8.56 22.63
C ASP A 386 4.11 -7.56 23.71
N HIS A 387 4.99 -6.64 24.06
CA HIS A 387 4.72 -5.51 24.93
C HIS A 387 4.69 -4.25 24.08
N VAL A 388 3.52 -3.62 23.97
CA VAL A 388 3.33 -2.46 23.09
C VAL A 388 3.17 -1.18 23.90
N PHE A 389 4.07 -0.23 23.64
CA PHE A 389 4.08 1.10 24.24
C PHE A 389 3.76 2.16 23.18
N ARG A 390 2.71 2.93 23.42
CA ARG A 390 2.15 3.90 22.47
C ARG A 390 2.20 5.31 23.04
N TYR A 391 2.87 6.19 22.32
CA TYR A 391 3.04 7.58 22.70
C TYR A 391 2.73 8.52 21.55
N ARG A 392 2.27 9.72 21.90
CA ARG A 392 2.20 10.86 20.99
C ARG A 392 3.08 12.00 21.54
N MET A 393 3.69 12.75 20.63
CA MET A 393 4.48 13.94 20.92
C MET A 393 3.84 15.15 20.23
N TYR A 394 3.61 16.20 21.01
CA TYR A 394 3.24 17.53 20.52
C TYR A 394 4.42 18.46 20.75
N VAL A 395 5.16 18.77 19.69
CA VAL A 395 6.31 19.68 19.74
C VAL A 395 5.80 21.08 19.43
N HIS A 396 5.81 21.98 20.40
CA HIS A 396 5.12 23.26 20.32
C HIS A 396 6.05 24.45 20.54
N GLN A 397 5.64 25.59 19.98
CA GLN A 397 6.21 26.90 20.30
C GLN A 397 5.52 27.50 21.51
N GLY A 398 6.29 28.17 22.35
CA GLY A 398 5.82 28.77 23.59
C GLY A 398 5.79 27.77 24.75
N LYS A 399 5.11 28.18 25.82
CA LYS A 399 4.71 27.26 26.89
C LYS A 399 3.42 26.55 26.48
N VAL A 400 3.26 25.31 26.93
CA VAL A 400 2.07 24.52 26.62
C VAL A 400 0.80 25.25 27.09
N VAL A 401 -0.22 25.23 26.24
CA VAL A 401 -1.58 25.65 26.60
C VAL A 401 -2.32 24.40 27.08
N VAL A 402 -2.75 24.39 28.34
CA VAL A 402 -3.37 23.21 28.98
C VAL A 402 -4.58 22.70 28.19
N ALA A 403 -5.41 23.60 27.67
CA ALA A 403 -6.58 23.23 26.87
C ALA A 403 -6.20 22.50 25.57
N ASP A 404 -5.12 22.92 24.90
CA ASP A 404 -4.62 22.23 23.71
C ASP A 404 -4.00 20.89 24.08
N ALA A 405 -3.25 20.82 25.19
CA ALA A 405 -2.67 19.57 25.64
C ALA A 405 -3.77 18.53 25.92
N GLU A 406 -4.80 18.92 26.67
CA GLU A 406 -5.91 18.02 26.97
C GLU A 406 -6.68 17.61 25.70
N ARG A 407 -6.97 18.56 24.80
CA ARG A 407 -7.63 18.26 23.54
C ARG A 407 -6.84 17.26 22.69
N ILE A 408 -5.53 17.42 22.57
CA ILE A 408 -4.67 16.52 21.79
C ILE A 408 -4.62 15.12 22.44
N TRP A 409 -4.62 15.04 23.78
CA TRP A 409 -4.76 13.76 24.47
C TRP A 409 -6.10 13.10 24.15
N GLN A 410 -7.20 13.85 24.19
CA GLN A 410 -8.53 13.35 23.84
C GLN A 410 -8.63 12.92 22.37
N ASP A 411 -7.92 13.60 21.45
CA ASP A 411 -7.79 13.18 20.05
C ASP A 411 -7.04 11.87 19.89
N TYR A 412 -6.04 11.62 20.75
CA TYR A 412 -5.23 10.41 20.73
C TYR A 412 -5.91 9.22 21.41
N ALA A 413 -6.47 9.42 22.59
CA ALA A 413 -7.14 8.41 23.40
C ALA A 413 -8.53 8.05 22.86
N ASN A 414 -9.24 9.03 22.30
CA ASN A 414 -10.61 8.91 21.83
C ASN A 414 -10.71 9.49 20.40
N PRO A 415 -10.14 8.81 19.38
CA PRO A 415 -10.16 9.29 18.00
C PRO A 415 -11.60 9.50 17.50
N PRO A 416 -11.82 10.40 16.53
CA PRO A 416 -13.16 10.65 16.01
C PRO A 416 -13.74 9.40 15.33
N GLN A 417 -15.03 9.15 15.56
CA GLN A 417 -15.74 8.04 14.92
C GLN A 417 -15.95 8.36 13.44
N VAL A 418 -15.68 7.37 12.58
CA VAL A 418 -15.90 7.48 11.13
C VAL A 418 -16.91 6.45 10.69
N ASP A 419 -18.09 6.93 10.30
CA ASP A 419 -19.08 6.08 9.64
C ASP A 419 -18.73 6.01 8.15
N ALA A 420 -18.81 4.83 7.53
CA ALA A 420 -18.50 4.62 6.12
C ALA A 420 -19.67 3.98 5.38
N LYS A 421 -19.90 4.40 4.14
CA LYS A 421 -20.76 3.71 3.18
C LYS A 421 -19.96 3.46 1.92
N PHE A 422 -20.05 2.26 1.36
CA PHE A 422 -19.29 1.87 0.18
C PHE A 422 -20.19 1.67 -1.03
N GLY A 423 -19.74 2.14 -2.19
CA GLY A 423 -20.33 1.81 -3.48
C GLY A 423 -19.95 0.38 -3.88
N ARG A 424 -20.76 -0.25 -4.72
CA ARG A 424 -20.47 -1.58 -5.27
C ARG A 424 -19.27 -1.50 -6.23
N PRO A 425 -18.20 -2.30 -6.04
CA PRO A 425 -17.09 -2.35 -6.99
C PRO A 425 -17.50 -2.81 -8.40
N ASP A 426 -16.79 -2.33 -9.42
CA ASP A 426 -17.05 -2.71 -10.82
C ASP A 426 -16.88 -4.22 -11.07
N ASN A 427 -15.97 -4.87 -10.34
CA ASN A 427 -15.72 -6.31 -10.43
C ASN A 427 -16.62 -7.16 -9.51
N ALA A 428 -17.64 -6.57 -8.88
CA ALA A 428 -18.52 -7.28 -7.97
C ALA A 428 -19.45 -8.26 -8.72
N ILE A 429 -19.50 -9.48 -8.21
CA ILE A 429 -20.52 -10.47 -8.56
C ILE A 429 -21.77 -10.17 -7.73
N VAL A 430 -22.86 -9.89 -8.41
CA VAL A 430 -24.18 -9.70 -7.78
C VAL A 430 -24.72 -11.08 -7.40
N LEU A 431 -24.68 -11.42 -6.12
CA LEU A 431 -25.22 -12.68 -5.60
C LEU A 431 -26.75 -12.63 -5.55
N PHE A 432 -27.33 -11.47 -5.24
CA PHE A 432 -28.78 -11.27 -5.26
C PHE A 432 -29.16 -9.78 -5.31
N ASP A 433 -30.00 -9.41 -6.26
CA ASP A 433 -30.53 -8.04 -6.46
C ASP A 433 -32.07 -7.97 -6.39
N GLY A 434 -32.71 -9.05 -5.93
CA GLY A 434 -34.17 -9.17 -5.88
C GLY A 434 -34.78 -9.97 -7.03
N THR A 435 -33.99 -10.32 -8.05
CA THR A 435 -34.51 -10.99 -9.24
C THR A 435 -34.66 -12.50 -9.06
N ASP A 436 -33.57 -13.25 -8.84
CA ASP A 436 -33.59 -14.72 -8.74
C ASP A 436 -32.48 -15.31 -7.86
N PHE A 437 -32.52 -16.64 -7.66
CA PHE A 437 -31.56 -17.39 -6.86
C PHE A 437 -30.42 -18.00 -7.70
N SER A 438 -30.10 -17.45 -8.87
CA SER A 438 -29.16 -18.05 -9.84
C SER A 438 -27.77 -18.35 -9.27
N ASN A 439 -27.31 -17.57 -8.28
CA ASN A 439 -26.02 -17.77 -7.61
C ASN A 439 -26.08 -18.62 -6.34
N TRP A 440 -27.26 -19.12 -5.97
CA TRP A 440 -27.50 -19.83 -4.72
C TRP A 440 -27.94 -21.27 -4.95
N GLU A 441 -27.69 -22.10 -3.94
CA GLU A 441 -28.23 -23.44 -3.81
C GLU A 441 -28.57 -23.71 -2.34
N ARG A 442 -29.45 -24.69 -2.09
CA ARG A 442 -29.79 -25.09 -0.73
C ARG A 442 -28.60 -25.82 -0.09
N ASP A 443 -28.28 -25.49 1.15
CA ASP A 443 -27.25 -26.23 1.89
C ASP A 443 -27.69 -27.69 2.08
N GLY A 444 -26.82 -28.62 1.67
CA GLY A 444 -27.13 -30.05 1.61
C GLY A 444 -27.91 -30.51 0.38
N GLY A 445 -28.19 -29.61 -0.57
CA GLY A 445 -28.82 -29.91 -1.87
C GLY A 445 -30.36 -29.92 -1.86
N GLY A 446 -30.92 -30.08 -3.07
CA GLY A 446 -32.36 -30.04 -3.32
C GLY A 446 -32.90 -28.64 -3.67
N GLU A 447 -34.22 -28.52 -3.71
CA GLU A 447 -34.91 -27.29 -4.12
C GLU A 447 -34.76 -26.16 -3.08
N ILE A 448 -34.53 -24.94 -3.56
CA ILE A 448 -34.57 -23.73 -2.73
C ILE A 448 -36.02 -23.46 -2.34
N ARG A 449 -36.30 -23.47 -1.04
CA ARG A 449 -37.64 -23.24 -0.47
C ARG A 449 -37.79 -21.86 0.18
N TRP A 450 -36.73 -21.06 0.21
CA TRP A 450 -36.83 -19.66 0.59
C TRP A 450 -37.72 -18.93 -0.43
N LYS A 451 -38.51 -17.98 0.05
CA LYS A 451 -39.42 -17.22 -0.83
C LYS A 451 -38.78 -15.90 -1.24
N ARG A 452 -39.13 -15.41 -2.43
CA ARG A 452 -38.85 -14.02 -2.82
C ARG A 452 -40.05 -13.16 -2.45
N ALA A 453 -39.83 -12.07 -1.72
CA ALA A 453 -40.86 -11.11 -1.32
C ALA A 453 -40.25 -9.71 -1.28
N ASP A 454 -40.92 -8.72 -1.88
CA ASP A 454 -40.52 -7.29 -1.84
C ASP A 454 -39.06 -7.02 -2.28
N GLY A 455 -38.60 -7.74 -3.31
CA GLY A 455 -37.21 -7.64 -3.79
C GLY A 455 -36.16 -8.25 -2.85
N ALA A 456 -36.58 -8.99 -1.84
CA ALA A 456 -35.74 -9.71 -0.89
C ALA A 456 -35.92 -11.23 -1.03
N MET A 457 -34.91 -12.00 -0.61
CA MET A 457 -35.08 -13.40 -0.26
C MET A 457 -35.44 -13.50 1.22
N GLN A 458 -36.46 -14.25 1.59
CA GLN A 458 -36.87 -14.47 2.97
C GLN A 458 -36.76 -15.94 3.33
N VAL A 459 -36.09 -16.20 4.46
CA VAL A 459 -35.99 -17.51 5.08
C VAL A 459 -37.41 -18.05 5.31
N VAL A 460 -37.67 -19.27 4.87
CA VAL A 460 -38.81 -20.05 5.36
C VAL A 460 -38.28 -20.93 6.49
N PRO A 461 -38.66 -20.70 7.77
CA PRO A 461 -38.11 -21.44 8.90
C PRO A 461 -38.11 -22.96 8.72
N GLY A 462 -36.96 -23.59 8.99
CA GLY A 462 -36.78 -25.05 8.85
C GLY A 462 -36.63 -25.54 7.41
N SER A 463 -36.47 -24.62 6.46
CA SER A 463 -36.25 -24.97 5.06
C SER A 463 -34.79 -25.33 4.74
N GLY A 464 -33.85 -24.92 5.60
CA GLY A 464 -32.40 -25.05 5.45
C GLY A 464 -31.76 -23.76 4.92
N GLY A 465 -30.49 -23.54 5.23
CA GLY A 465 -29.73 -22.37 4.77
C GLY A 465 -29.45 -22.39 3.27
N LEU A 466 -28.97 -21.26 2.74
CA LEU A 466 -28.53 -21.13 1.35
C LEU A 466 -27.02 -20.92 1.27
N VAL A 467 -26.37 -21.58 0.32
CA VAL A 467 -24.94 -21.39 0.02
C VAL A 467 -24.74 -20.80 -1.36
N THR A 468 -23.66 -20.05 -1.55
CA THR A 468 -23.24 -19.63 -2.89
C THR A 468 -22.77 -20.85 -3.68
N LYS A 469 -23.08 -20.90 -4.98
CA LYS A 469 -22.64 -22.03 -5.85
C LYS A 469 -21.12 -22.13 -5.98
N LYS A 470 -20.43 -20.99 -5.92
CA LYS A 470 -18.97 -20.92 -6.01
C LYS A 470 -18.36 -20.74 -4.61
N PRO A 471 -17.22 -21.39 -4.32
CA PRO A 471 -16.41 -21.06 -3.16
C PRO A 471 -15.81 -19.66 -3.30
N VAL A 472 -15.40 -19.08 -2.18
CA VAL A 472 -14.82 -17.73 -2.13
C VAL A 472 -13.47 -17.75 -1.43
N LYS A 473 -12.54 -16.91 -1.88
CA LYS A 473 -11.22 -16.69 -1.27
C LYS A 473 -11.20 -15.33 -0.54
N ASP A 474 -10.19 -14.49 -0.74
CA ASP A 474 -10.17 -13.11 -0.28
C ASP A 474 -11.20 -12.26 -1.03
N PHE A 475 -12.02 -11.50 -0.30
CA PHE A 475 -13.09 -10.70 -0.90
C PHE A 475 -13.46 -9.47 -0.08
N VAL A 476 -14.23 -8.60 -0.74
CA VAL A 476 -15.10 -7.61 -0.10
C VAL A 476 -16.55 -7.97 -0.40
N MET A 477 -17.46 -7.78 0.54
CA MET A 477 -18.86 -8.19 0.42
C MET A 477 -19.77 -7.16 1.06
N HIS A 478 -20.95 -7.00 0.47
CA HIS A 478 -22.07 -6.29 1.08
C HIS A 478 -23.28 -7.23 1.18
N VAL A 479 -24.02 -7.10 2.27
CA VAL A 479 -25.29 -7.79 2.49
C VAL A 479 -26.21 -6.93 3.32
N GLU A 480 -27.44 -6.74 2.85
CA GLU A 480 -28.51 -6.16 3.65
C GLU A 480 -29.39 -7.27 4.23
N PHE A 481 -29.80 -7.11 5.48
CA PHE A 481 -30.70 -8.02 6.18
C PHE A 481 -31.77 -7.26 6.97
N GLN A 482 -32.89 -7.92 7.23
CA GLN A 482 -34.00 -7.41 8.03
C GLN A 482 -34.53 -8.52 8.95
N LEU A 483 -34.58 -8.22 10.24
CA LEU A 483 -35.10 -9.15 11.24
C LEU A 483 -36.64 -9.17 11.19
N PRO A 484 -37.29 -10.33 11.45
CA PRO A 484 -38.74 -10.44 11.44
C PRO A 484 -39.37 -9.64 12.59
N THR A 485 -40.54 -9.07 12.34
CA THR A 485 -41.34 -8.35 13.35
C THR A 485 -42.31 -9.25 14.11
N ASP A 486 -42.32 -10.56 13.83
CA ASP A 486 -43.26 -11.51 14.43
C ASP A 486 -42.95 -11.66 15.93
N PRO A 487 -43.85 -11.27 16.84
CA PRO A 487 -43.63 -11.40 18.28
C PRO A 487 -43.59 -12.85 18.77
N GLN A 488 -44.01 -13.82 17.93
CA GLN A 488 -43.92 -15.25 18.26
C GLN A 488 -42.56 -15.88 17.88
N ASP A 489 -41.67 -15.15 17.22
CA ASP A 489 -40.33 -15.64 16.89
C ASP A 489 -39.49 -15.84 18.15
N ARG A 490 -39.39 -17.10 18.60
CA ARG A 490 -38.62 -17.50 19.79
C ARG A 490 -37.11 -17.44 19.57
N GLU A 491 -36.67 -17.47 18.32
CA GLU A 491 -35.27 -17.44 17.93
C GLU A 491 -34.76 -15.99 17.81
N ARG A 492 -35.63 -14.98 18.01
CA ARG A 492 -35.26 -13.56 18.06
C ARG A 492 -34.57 -13.07 16.78
N GLY A 493 -35.01 -13.52 15.61
CA GLY A 493 -34.38 -13.15 14.34
C GLY A 493 -33.00 -13.78 14.11
N ASN A 494 -32.69 -14.90 14.75
CA ASN A 494 -31.36 -15.53 14.64
C ASN A 494 -31.10 -16.06 13.21
N SER A 495 -29.94 -15.72 12.69
CA SER A 495 -29.35 -16.15 11.43
C SER A 495 -27.86 -15.82 11.47
N GLY A 496 -27.16 -15.92 10.36
CA GLY A 496 -25.74 -15.57 10.31
C GLY A 496 -25.19 -15.61 8.90
N VAL A 497 -24.16 -14.79 8.67
CA VAL A 497 -23.33 -14.84 7.47
C VAL A 497 -22.09 -15.68 7.79
N TYR A 498 -22.08 -16.92 7.33
CA TYR A 498 -20.96 -17.82 7.48
C TYR A 498 -20.01 -17.68 6.28
N ILE A 499 -18.88 -17.04 6.51
CA ILE A 499 -17.78 -16.89 5.56
C ILE A 499 -17.06 -18.23 5.42
N GLN A 500 -16.92 -18.71 4.17
CA GLN A 500 -16.37 -20.04 3.84
C GLN A 500 -17.03 -21.18 4.65
N ARG A 501 -18.30 -21.04 5.04
CA ARG A 501 -19.00 -21.96 5.96
C ARG A 501 -18.28 -22.18 7.31
N ARG A 502 -17.42 -21.26 7.74
CA ARG A 502 -16.49 -21.42 8.86
C ARG A 502 -16.61 -20.33 9.90
N TYR A 503 -16.60 -19.07 9.46
CA TYR A 503 -16.55 -17.91 10.34
C TYR A 503 -17.88 -17.16 10.24
N GLU A 504 -18.59 -17.07 11.34
CA GLU A 504 -19.93 -16.51 11.44
C GLU A 504 -19.85 -15.06 11.90
N VAL A 505 -20.34 -14.16 11.04
CA VAL A 505 -20.77 -12.82 11.46
C VAL A 505 -22.25 -12.92 11.84
N GLN A 506 -22.52 -12.77 13.12
CA GLN A 506 -23.80 -13.13 13.73
C GLN A 506 -24.93 -12.19 13.32
N ILE A 507 -26.15 -12.71 13.12
CA ILE A 507 -27.38 -11.93 12.95
C ILE A 507 -28.37 -12.35 14.03
N ILE A 508 -28.76 -11.42 14.90
CA ILE A 508 -29.78 -11.66 15.93
C ILE A 508 -30.37 -10.32 16.39
N ASN A 509 -31.56 -10.32 16.98
CA ASN A 509 -32.12 -9.12 17.58
C ASN A 509 -31.36 -8.73 18.86
N SER A 510 -30.43 -7.78 18.71
CA SER A 510 -29.72 -7.11 19.80
C SER A 510 -30.13 -5.65 19.95
N TYR A 511 -31.25 -5.21 19.37
CA TYR A 511 -31.66 -3.80 19.44
C TYR A 511 -31.92 -3.34 20.88
N GLY A 512 -31.17 -2.33 21.33
CA GLY A 512 -31.28 -1.79 22.69
C GLY A 512 -30.66 -2.65 23.80
N GLU A 513 -29.96 -3.72 23.43
CA GLU A 513 -29.29 -4.63 24.38
C GLU A 513 -27.84 -4.20 24.64
N GLU A 514 -27.24 -4.71 25.73
CA GLU A 514 -25.81 -4.56 25.98
C GLU A 514 -24.95 -5.37 24.98
N LEU A 515 -23.65 -5.07 24.93
CA LEU A 515 -22.72 -5.81 24.07
C LEU A 515 -22.56 -7.26 24.55
N GLU A 516 -22.91 -8.20 23.68
CA GLU A 516 -22.80 -9.63 23.97
C GLU A 516 -21.86 -10.34 23.00
N PHE A 517 -21.17 -11.36 23.52
CA PHE A 517 -20.22 -12.20 22.77
C PHE A 517 -20.86 -13.05 21.66
N ALA A 518 -22.20 -13.17 21.69
CA ALA A 518 -23.04 -13.81 20.69
C ALA A 518 -24.13 -12.86 20.14
N GLY A 519 -23.97 -11.54 20.34
CA GLY A 519 -24.88 -10.51 19.84
C GLY A 519 -24.71 -10.23 18.35
N CYS A 520 -25.61 -9.42 17.79
CA CYS A 520 -25.61 -9.05 16.38
C CYS A 520 -24.29 -8.38 15.97
N GLY A 521 -23.68 -8.86 14.90
CA GLY A 521 -22.40 -8.36 14.39
C GLY A 521 -21.18 -8.94 15.09
N SER A 522 -21.34 -9.80 16.11
CA SER A 522 -20.19 -10.53 16.69
C SER A 522 -19.54 -11.46 15.67
N ILE A 523 -18.22 -11.66 15.81
CA ILE A 523 -17.59 -12.86 15.29
C ILE A 523 -17.93 -13.95 16.31
N TYR A 524 -18.91 -14.79 15.94
CA TYR A 524 -19.73 -15.51 16.91
C TYR A 524 -18.93 -16.29 17.95
N ARG A 525 -19.13 -15.97 19.24
CA ARG A 525 -18.43 -16.56 20.39
C ARG A 525 -16.89 -16.55 20.27
N PHE A 526 -16.36 -15.55 19.56
CA PHE A 526 -14.93 -15.26 19.49
C PHE A 526 -14.61 -13.80 19.83
N LYS A 527 -15.39 -12.84 19.28
CA LYS A 527 -15.26 -11.41 19.59
C LYS A 527 -16.63 -10.71 19.51
N ALA A 528 -17.03 -10.04 20.59
CA ALA A 528 -18.18 -9.13 20.59
C ALA A 528 -17.89 -7.93 19.65
N PRO A 529 -18.91 -7.32 19.00
CA PRO A 529 -18.69 -6.10 18.22
C PRO A 529 -18.23 -4.97 19.14
N ASP A 530 -17.42 -4.05 18.62
CA ASP A 530 -16.94 -2.91 19.41
C ASP A 530 -18.08 -1.92 19.76
N TYR A 531 -19.17 -1.94 18.99
CA TYR A 531 -20.38 -1.15 19.22
C TYR A 531 -21.65 -1.95 18.89
N ASN A 532 -22.72 -1.78 19.68
CA ASN A 532 -24.04 -2.27 19.31
C ASN A 532 -24.75 -1.21 18.47
N VAL A 533 -24.87 -1.49 17.17
CA VAL A 533 -25.52 -0.62 16.19
C VAL A 533 -26.67 -1.33 15.48
N CYS A 534 -27.19 -2.40 16.09
CA CYS A 534 -28.36 -3.12 15.61
C CYS A 534 -29.57 -2.17 15.64
N LYS A 535 -30.39 -2.19 14.60
CA LYS A 535 -31.68 -1.49 14.50
C LYS A 535 -32.84 -2.40 14.92
N ALA A 536 -33.99 -1.78 15.17
CA ALA A 536 -35.20 -2.49 15.55
C ALA A 536 -35.63 -3.53 14.50
N PRO A 537 -36.29 -4.63 14.89
CA PRO A 537 -36.89 -5.55 13.93
C PRO A 537 -37.80 -4.87 12.92
N GLY A 538 -37.77 -5.31 11.67
CA GLY A 538 -38.45 -4.65 10.55
C GLY A 538 -37.66 -3.52 9.89
N GLU A 539 -36.53 -3.08 10.44
CA GLU A 539 -35.65 -2.14 9.74
C GLU A 539 -34.53 -2.87 8.97
N TRP A 540 -34.20 -2.36 7.79
CA TRP A 540 -33.07 -2.87 7.01
C TRP A 540 -31.75 -2.41 7.61
N GLN A 541 -30.84 -3.38 7.72
CA GLN A 541 -29.50 -3.23 8.25
C GLN A 541 -28.50 -3.80 7.25
N SER A 542 -27.23 -3.47 7.39
CA SER A 542 -26.19 -3.83 6.42
C SER A 542 -24.90 -4.27 7.09
N TYR A 543 -24.25 -5.26 6.49
CA TYR A 543 -22.83 -5.53 6.70
C TYR A 543 -22.03 -5.22 5.44
N ASP A 544 -20.94 -4.49 5.61
CA ASP A 544 -19.82 -4.46 4.67
C ASP A 544 -18.66 -5.23 5.30
N ILE A 545 -18.19 -6.27 4.61
CA ILE A 545 -17.22 -7.23 5.12
C ILE A 545 -16.01 -7.26 4.21
N ARG A 546 -14.82 -7.14 4.78
CA ARG A 546 -13.56 -7.48 4.10
C ARG A 546 -13.00 -8.71 4.76
N PHE A 547 -12.70 -9.72 3.95
CA PHE A 547 -12.22 -11.00 4.40
C PHE A 547 -10.92 -11.37 3.69
N ARG A 548 -9.94 -11.82 4.47
CA ARG A 548 -8.82 -12.62 3.96
C ARG A 548 -8.86 -14.01 4.57
N GLU A 549 -8.74 -15.02 3.73
CA GLU A 549 -8.74 -16.41 4.20
C GLU A 549 -7.48 -16.75 5.02
N ALA A 550 -7.60 -17.75 5.88
CA ALA A 550 -6.43 -18.32 6.54
C ALA A 550 -5.41 -18.80 5.49
N ARG A 551 -4.12 -18.60 5.74
CA ARG A 551 -3.06 -19.00 4.81
C ARG A 551 -2.50 -20.36 5.21
N TYR A 552 -2.19 -21.18 4.21
CA TYR A 552 -1.68 -22.53 4.37
C TYR A 552 -0.41 -22.74 3.52
N ASP A 553 0.54 -23.50 4.06
CA ASP A 553 1.65 -24.13 3.34
C ASP A 553 1.41 -25.64 3.33
N GLY A 554 0.93 -26.16 2.20
CA GLY A 554 0.31 -27.48 2.14
C GLY A 554 -0.90 -27.56 3.08
N ASP A 555 -0.86 -28.50 4.02
CA ASP A 555 -1.89 -28.68 5.06
C ASP A 555 -1.60 -27.89 6.35
N THR A 556 -0.45 -27.21 6.44
CA THR A 556 -0.05 -26.49 7.66
C THR A 556 -0.57 -25.05 7.59
N LYS A 557 -1.39 -24.65 8.55
CA LYS A 557 -1.84 -23.25 8.69
C LYS A 557 -0.63 -22.38 9.06
N VAL A 558 -0.38 -21.34 8.27
CA VAL A 558 0.71 -20.37 8.47
C VAL A 558 0.22 -18.97 8.82
N ALA A 559 -1.07 -18.67 8.62
CA ALA A 559 -1.70 -17.45 9.13
C ALA A 559 -3.20 -17.60 9.37
N ASP A 560 -3.73 -16.87 10.33
CA ASP A 560 -5.16 -16.79 10.64
C ASP A 560 -5.96 -16.04 9.57
N ALA A 561 -7.24 -16.36 9.45
CA ALA A 561 -8.16 -15.57 8.65
C ALA A 561 -8.31 -14.18 9.27
N ARG A 562 -8.54 -13.16 8.43
CA ARG A 562 -8.72 -11.76 8.86
C ARG A 562 -10.09 -11.25 8.48
N VAL A 563 -10.79 -10.61 9.42
CA VAL A 563 -12.14 -10.07 9.23
C VAL A 563 -12.21 -8.62 9.68
N THR A 564 -12.64 -7.73 8.78
CA THR A 564 -13.09 -6.37 9.10
C THR A 564 -14.57 -6.25 8.76
N VAL A 565 -15.38 -5.68 9.66
CA VAL A 565 -16.84 -5.54 9.48
C VAL A 565 -17.28 -4.12 9.83
N TYR A 566 -17.99 -3.49 8.89
CA TYR A 566 -18.89 -2.38 9.18
C TYR A 566 -20.32 -2.90 9.33
N HIS A 567 -21.01 -2.49 10.39
CA HIS A 567 -22.43 -2.74 10.60
C HIS A 567 -23.17 -1.40 10.54
N ASN A 568 -24.09 -1.24 9.59
CA ASN A 568 -24.84 0.01 9.37
C ASN A 568 -23.92 1.24 9.16
N GLY A 569 -22.76 0.99 8.55
CA GLY A 569 -21.72 1.97 8.31
C GLY A 569 -20.85 2.30 9.52
N VAL A 570 -21.03 1.65 10.67
CA VAL A 570 -20.14 1.79 11.84
C VAL A 570 -19.16 0.63 11.88
N LEU A 571 -17.87 0.92 12.05
CA LEU A 571 -16.82 -0.11 12.18
C LEU A 571 -17.01 -0.85 13.51
N VAL A 572 -17.29 -2.16 13.44
CA VAL A 572 -17.52 -3.00 14.63
C VAL A 572 -16.46 -4.07 14.82
N HIS A 573 -15.66 -4.36 13.78
CA HIS A 573 -14.47 -5.19 13.84
C HIS A 573 -13.41 -4.63 12.88
N ASP A 574 -12.18 -4.44 13.36
CA ASP A 574 -11.05 -3.96 12.55
C ASP A 574 -9.92 -5.02 12.50
N ASP A 575 -9.72 -5.63 11.33
CA ASP A 575 -8.64 -6.60 11.00
C ASP A 575 -8.43 -7.74 12.02
N VAL A 576 -9.54 -8.27 12.52
CA VAL A 576 -9.53 -9.29 13.57
C VAL A 576 -8.96 -10.61 13.02
N ALA A 577 -7.87 -11.11 13.61
CA ALA A 577 -7.38 -12.48 13.38
C ALA A 577 -8.33 -13.48 14.03
N VAL A 578 -8.86 -14.40 13.22
CA VAL A 578 -9.77 -15.45 13.65
C VAL A 578 -8.99 -16.78 13.61
N PRO A 579 -8.61 -17.34 14.78
CA PRO A 579 -7.69 -18.45 14.86
C PRO A 579 -8.34 -19.81 14.54
N ASN A 580 -9.66 -19.89 14.61
CA ASN A 580 -10.41 -21.10 14.32
C ASN A 580 -11.81 -20.77 13.78
N LYS A 581 -12.48 -21.78 13.22
CA LYS A 581 -13.89 -21.71 12.88
C LYS A 581 -14.76 -21.32 14.09
N THR A 582 -15.89 -20.68 13.85
CA THR A 582 -16.84 -20.28 14.90
C THR A 582 -18.12 -21.12 14.84
N GLY A 583 -18.80 -21.22 15.97
CA GLY A 583 -20.13 -21.86 16.06
C GLY A 583 -20.24 -23.22 15.35
N ALA A 584 -21.30 -23.37 14.56
CA ALA A 584 -21.57 -24.56 13.75
C ALA A 584 -20.75 -24.62 12.45
N GLY A 585 -19.72 -23.77 12.30
CA GLY A 585 -18.84 -23.74 11.14
C GLY A 585 -18.13 -25.08 10.91
N ARG A 586 -17.71 -25.29 9.66
CA ARG A 586 -16.87 -26.42 9.27
C ARG A 586 -15.44 -26.26 9.79
N PRO A 587 -14.68 -27.35 10.00
CA PRO A 587 -13.26 -27.25 10.30
C PRO A 587 -12.50 -26.42 9.26
N GLU A 588 -11.43 -25.76 9.69
CA GLU A 588 -10.53 -25.09 8.76
C GLU A 588 -9.72 -26.08 7.91
N GLY A 589 -9.09 -25.57 6.84
CA GLY A 589 -8.34 -26.32 5.84
C GLY A 589 -8.06 -25.43 4.61
N PRO A 590 -7.12 -25.83 3.73
CA PRO A 590 -6.62 -25.01 2.63
C PRO A 590 -7.63 -24.76 1.51
N GLU A 591 -8.66 -25.61 1.39
CA GLU A 591 -9.66 -25.50 0.34
C GLU A 591 -10.70 -24.41 0.66
N PRO A 592 -10.97 -23.48 -0.28
CA PRO A 592 -11.98 -22.44 -0.11
C PRO A 592 -13.39 -23.05 -0.15
N LEU A 593 -14.32 -22.44 0.60
CA LEU A 593 -15.71 -22.89 0.68
C LEU A 593 -16.70 -21.73 0.39
N PRO A 594 -17.99 -22.04 0.12
CA PRO A 594 -19.02 -21.03 -0.12
C PRO A 594 -19.32 -20.08 1.05
N ILE A 595 -19.99 -18.97 0.76
CA ILE A 595 -20.74 -18.21 1.78
C ILE A 595 -22.02 -18.99 2.11
N LEU A 596 -22.41 -19.04 3.39
CA LEU A 596 -23.67 -19.61 3.87
C LEU A 596 -24.50 -18.52 4.56
N LEU A 597 -25.76 -18.37 4.16
CA LEU A 597 -26.79 -17.66 4.93
C LEU A 597 -27.58 -18.68 5.75
N GLN A 598 -27.54 -18.54 7.07
CA GLN A 598 -28.11 -19.53 8.00
C GLN A 598 -29.64 -19.44 8.06
N ASP A 599 -30.30 -20.59 8.06
CA ASP A 599 -31.67 -20.73 8.59
C ASP A 599 -31.56 -21.25 10.02
N HIS A 600 -31.98 -20.42 10.99
CA HIS A 600 -32.04 -20.79 12.41
C HIS A 600 -33.46 -20.65 12.95
N GLY A 601 -34.49 -20.91 12.12
CA GLY A 601 -35.88 -20.89 12.56
C GLY A 601 -36.56 -19.52 12.56
N SER A 602 -35.84 -18.44 12.26
CA SER A 602 -36.39 -17.09 12.09
C SER A 602 -36.57 -16.71 10.62
N ALA A 603 -37.64 -15.96 10.32
CA ALA A 603 -37.96 -15.48 8.97
C ALA A 603 -37.17 -14.22 8.57
N VAL A 604 -35.83 -14.27 8.66
CA VAL A 604 -34.93 -13.16 8.26
C VAL A 604 -35.01 -12.95 6.75
N SER A 605 -35.04 -11.68 6.33
CA SER A 605 -34.98 -11.29 4.92
C SER A 605 -33.59 -10.77 4.55
N PHE A 606 -33.13 -11.04 3.33
CA PHE A 606 -31.87 -10.54 2.77
C PHE A 606 -32.09 -9.90 1.40
N ARG A 607 -31.34 -8.84 1.10
CA ARG A 607 -31.32 -8.20 -0.23
C ARG A 607 -29.96 -7.56 -0.51
N ASN A 608 -29.79 -7.05 -1.73
CA ASN A 608 -28.60 -6.31 -2.15
C ASN A 608 -27.30 -7.02 -1.72
N ILE A 609 -27.10 -8.24 -2.24
CA ILE A 609 -25.97 -9.07 -1.86
C ILE A 609 -24.99 -9.09 -3.02
N TRP A 610 -23.78 -8.62 -2.78
CA TRP A 610 -22.71 -8.68 -3.77
C TRP A 610 -21.38 -9.00 -3.10
N ILE A 611 -20.49 -9.61 -3.87
CA ILE A 611 -19.15 -10.00 -3.44
C ILE A 611 -18.16 -9.65 -4.55
N ALA A 612 -17.03 -9.04 -4.21
CA ALA A 612 -15.98 -8.73 -5.15
C ALA A 612 -14.66 -9.36 -4.66
N PRO A 613 -14.04 -10.26 -5.45
CA PRO A 613 -12.75 -10.83 -5.09
C PRO A 613 -11.67 -9.75 -4.93
N LEU A 614 -10.80 -9.91 -3.94
CA LEU A 614 -9.65 -9.04 -3.69
C LEU A 614 -8.43 -9.42 -4.53
N ASP A 615 -8.19 -10.72 -4.65
CA ASP A 615 -7.27 -11.28 -5.63
C ASP A 615 -8.13 -11.88 -6.75
N SER A 616 -7.92 -11.45 -8.00
CA SER A 616 -8.52 -12.17 -9.12
C SER A 616 -7.78 -13.50 -9.25
N ASP A 617 -8.41 -14.62 -8.93
CA ASP A 617 -7.88 -15.93 -9.32
C ASP A 617 -7.71 -15.93 -10.84
N GLY A 618 -6.46 -15.85 -11.30
CA GLY A 618 -6.11 -15.81 -12.71
C GLY A 618 -5.70 -14.44 -13.25
N MET A 619 -5.64 -14.37 -14.57
CA MET A 619 -5.18 -13.22 -15.30
C MET A 619 -6.25 -12.13 -15.36
N SER A 620 -5.86 -10.86 -15.27
CA SER A 620 -6.75 -9.71 -15.43
C SER A 620 -6.05 -8.51 -16.08
N PHE A 621 -6.82 -7.50 -16.47
CA PHE A 621 -6.28 -6.25 -17.02
C PHE A 621 -6.53 -5.08 -16.07
N ARG A 622 -5.58 -4.14 -16.01
CA ARG A 622 -5.78 -2.83 -15.39
C ARG A 622 -5.32 -1.73 -16.35
N ASP A 623 -6.23 -0.85 -16.75
CA ASP A 623 -5.91 0.31 -17.57
C ASP A 623 -5.49 1.50 -16.69
N ASN A 624 -4.30 2.05 -16.94
CA ASN A 624 -3.74 3.14 -16.16
C ASN A 624 -4.04 4.49 -16.84
N ALA A 625 -5.33 4.81 -16.91
CA ALA A 625 -5.87 6.09 -17.42
C ALA A 625 -5.36 6.47 -18.82
N GLY A 626 -5.37 5.53 -19.77
CA GLY A 626 -4.95 5.83 -21.14
C GLY A 626 -3.44 5.88 -21.36
N ARG A 627 -2.62 5.64 -20.32
CA ARG A 627 -1.14 5.69 -20.45
C ARG A 627 -0.52 4.32 -20.70
N SER A 628 -1.04 3.31 -20.01
CA SER A 628 -0.55 1.93 -20.11
C SER A 628 -1.62 0.91 -19.72
N LEU A 629 -1.46 -0.32 -20.19
CA LEU A 629 -2.31 -1.45 -19.85
C LEU A 629 -1.48 -2.50 -19.11
N ASP A 630 -1.81 -2.75 -17.85
CA ASP A 630 -1.22 -3.85 -17.08
C ASP A 630 -1.96 -5.15 -17.38
N VAL A 631 -1.18 -6.21 -17.57
CA VAL A 631 -1.63 -7.59 -17.47
C VAL A 631 -1.22 -8.10 -16.11
N LEU A 632 -2.21 -8.44 -15.28
CA LEU A 632 -2.01 -8.90 -13.91
C LEU A 632 -2.20 -10.42 -13.84
N ALA A 633 -1.46 -11.08 -12.95
CA ALA A 633 -1.67 -12.44 -12.52
C ALA A 633 -1.81 -12.44 -10.99
N ASP A 634 -2.95 -12.89 -10.47
CA ASP A 634 -3.29 -12.82 -9.03
C ASP A 634 -3.07 -11.39 -8.47
N GLY A 635 -3.55 -10.38 -9.20
CA GLY A 635 -3.41 -8.97 -8.84
C GLY A 635 -1.99 -8.38 -9.00
N LYS A 636 -0.97 -9.18 -9.33
CA LYS A 636 0.42 -8.73 -9.49
C LYS A 636 0.76 -8.47 -10.95
N PRO A 637 1.52 -7.42 -11.29
CA PRO A 637 1.88 -7.14 -12.67
C PRO A 637 2.76 -8.24 -13.26
N LEU A 638 2.39 -8.69 -14.45
CA LEU A 638 3.15 -9.61 -15.28
C LEU A 638 3.76 -8.90 -16.48
N LEU A 639 2.92 -8.12 -17.18
CA LEU A 639 3.30 -7.25 -18.29
C LEU A 639 2.70 -5.86 -18.09
N ARG A 640 3.36 -4.84 -18.62
CA ARG A 640 2.76 -3.50 -18.81
C ARG A 640 2.99 -3.04 -20.22
N TYR A 641 1.91 -2.81 -20.96
CA TYR A 641 1.94 -2.24 -22.30
C TYR A 641 1.89 -0.72 -22.22
N MET A 642 3.01 -0.07 -22.50
CA MET A 642 3.09 1.38 -22.59
C MET A 642 2.52 1.81 -23.94
N TYR A 643 1.51 2.68 -23.95
CA TYR A 643 0.83 3.06 -25.19
C TYR A 643 0.43 4.54 -25.28
N ASP A 644 0.71 5.34 -24.25
CA ASP A 644 0.57 6.80 -24.26
C ASP A 644 1.25 7.43 -25.49
N PHE A 645 0.74 8.57 -25.95
CA PHE A 645 1.38 9.42 -26.94
C PHE A 645 1.12 10.89 -26.62
N ASP A 646 2.15 11.57 -26.13
CA ASP A 646 2.09 12.95 -25.67
C ASP A 646 3.23 13.75 -26.27
N SER A 647 2.91 14.57 -27.26
CA SER A 647 3.86 15.46 -27.93
C SER A 647 3.86 16.90 -27.38
N SER A 648 3.27 17.13 -26.20
CA SER A 648 3.16 18.48 -25.62
C SER A 648 4.52 19.11 -25.28
N THR A 649 5.51 18.29 -24.94
CA THR A 649 6.89 18.72 -24.70
C THR A 649 7.87 17.73 -25.32
N SER A 650 9.12 18.15 -25.53
CA SER A 650 10.19 17.26 -26.03
C SER A 650 10.45 16.07 -25.10
N GLN A 651 10.40 16.29 -23.78
CA GLN A 651 10.58 15.24 -22.78
C GLN A 651 9.41 14.24 -22.79
N ARG A 652 8.16 14.72 -22.80
CA ARG A 652 6.99 13.85 -22.89
C ARG A 652 6.95 13.07 -24.20
N ARG A 653 7.34 13.71 -25.31
CA ARG A 653 7.48 13.04 -26.60
C ARG A 653 8.55 11.95 -26.52
N PHE A 654 9.70 12.24 -25.92
CA PHE A 654 10.75 11.26 -25.70
C PHE A 654 10.22 10.04 -24.94
N GLU A 655 9.47 10.24 -23.86
CA GLU A 655 8.89 9.15 -23.06
C GLU A 655 7.87 8.32 -23.83
N THR A 656 7.09 8.93 -24.74
CA THR A 656 5.85 8.35 -25.27
C THR A 656 5.84 8.09 -26.79
N TYR A 657 6.91 8.39 -27.54
CA TYR A 657 6.92 8.27 -29.01
C TYR A 657 6.71 6.86 -29.58
N LYS A 658 6.67 5.81 -28.73
CA LYS A 658 6.51 4.42 -29.14
C LYS A 658 5.82 3.56 -28.08
N PRO A 659 4.98 2.61 -28.49
CA PRO A 659 4.48 1.59 -27.60
C PRO A 659 5.44 0.41 -27.44
N PHE A 660 5.60 -0.09 -26.22
CA PHE A 660 6.46 -1.22 -25.88
C PHE A 660 5.94 -1.97 -24.64
N LEU A 661 6.44 -3.19 -24.40
CA LEU A 661 6.07 -3.99 -23.22
C LEU A 661 7.17 -3.98 -22.17
N HIS A 662 6.79 -3.68 -20.94
CA HIS A 662 7.53 -4.09 -19.76
C HIS A 662 7.14 -5.50 -19.31
N VAL A 663 8.10 -6.19 -18.71
CA VAL A 663 7.92 -7.49 -18.03
C VAL A 663 8.25 -7.35 -16.54
N TYR A 664 7.50 -8.03 -15.70
CA TYR A 664 7.63 -8.04 -14.24
C TYR A 664 7.68 -9.47 -13.68
N ASP A 665 8.33 -9.65 -12.52
CA ASP A 665 8.27 -10.91 -11.74
C ASP A 665 7.20 -10.89 -10.62
N GLY A 666 6.25 -9.96 -10.71
CA GLY A 666 5.24 -9.67 -9.70
C GLY A 666 5.62 -8.55 -8.73
N MET A 667 6.91 -8.29 -8.50
CA MET A 667 7.39 -7.14 -7.70
C MET A 667 8.45 -6.31 -8.44
N GLN A 668 9.39 -6.96 -9.12
CA GLN A 668 10.50 -6.35 -9.82
C GLN A 668 10.21 -6.19 -11.31
N ARG A 669 10.41 -4.99 -11.85
CA ARG A 669 10.43 -4.75 -13.30
C ARG A 669 11.74 -5.29 -13.90
N LEU A 670 11.64 -6.15 -14.91
CA LEU A 670 12.80 -6.85 -15.51
C LEU A 670 13.37 -6.14 -16.76
N THR A 671 12.70 -5.09 -17.23
CA THR A 671 12.94 -4.45 -18.53
C THR A 671 13.19 -2.95 -18.39
N ASN A 672 13.92 -2.37 -19.33
CA ASN A 672 14.22 -0.92 -19.35
C ASN A 672 13.13 -0.11 -20.07
N GLY A 673 12.98 1.18 -19.72
CA GLY A 673 12.07 2.13 -20.35
C GLY A 673 11.29 2.98 -19.33
N PRO A 674 10.58 4.02 -19.77
CA PRO A 674 9.70 4.81 -18.91
C PRO A 674 8.53 3.96 -18.37
N ASP A 675 8.21 4.07 -17.08
CA ASP A 675 7.06 3.38 -16.45
C ASP A 675 5.76 4.20 -16.46
N GLY A 676 5.82 5.46 -16.87
CA GLY A 676 4.68 6.39 -16.87
C GLY A 676 4.35 6.98 -15.49
N GLN A 677 5.19 6.75 -14.48
CA GLN A 677 5.02 7.25 -13.11
C GLN A 677 6.21 8.13 -12.69
N SER A 678 7.43 7.70 -12.99
CA SER A 678 8.66 8.43 -12.70
C SER A 678 9.17 9.17 -13.95
N GLU A 679 9.85 10.30 -13.73
CA GLU A 679 10.52 11.03 -14.80
C GLU A 679 11.62 10.15 -15.43
N TYR A 680 11.61 10.03 -16.76
CA TYR A 680 12.58 9.19 -17.48
C TYR A 680 13.57 10.05 -18.26
N LEU A 681 14.60 10.52 -17.56
CA LEU A 681 15.63 11.37 -18.13
C LEU A 681 16.66 10.53 -18.91
N ALA A 682 17.05 11.00 -20.08
CA ALA A 682 18.08 10.34 -20.89
C ALA A 682 19.44 10.29 -20.16
N ASP A 683 19.73 11.32 -19.37
CA ASP A 683 20.95 11.42 -18.56
C ASP A 683 20.92 10.38 -17.43
N GLY A 684 21.91 9.48 -17.42
CA GLY A 684 22.03 8.40 -16.43
C GLY A 684 21.49 7.03 -16.88
N ILE A 685 20.93 6.93 -18.09
CA ILE A 685 20.41 5.67 -18.64
C ILE A 685 21.26 5.20 -19.81
N GLN A 686 21.69 3.93 -19.75
CA GLN A 686 22.51 3.36 -20.80
C GLN A 686 21.66 2.98 -22.02
N PHE A 687 21.78 3.78 -23.08
CA PHE A 687 21.05 3.66 -24.35
C PHE A 687 19.51 3.72 -24.18
N PRO A 688 18.95 4.88 -23.82
CA PRO A 688 17.58 5.02 -23.35
C PRO A 688 16.51 4.84 -24.45
N HIS A 689 16.92 4.76 -25.71
CA HIS A 689 16.06 4.46 -26.86
C HIS A 689 15.73 2.97 -27.00
N HIS A 690 16.50 2.06 -26.37
CA HIS A 690 16.14 0.64 -26.25
C HIS A 690 15.19 0.45 -25.06
N ARG A 691 13.98 -0.03 -25.35
CA ARG A 691 12.88 -0.14 -24.38
C ARG A 691 12.25 -1.51 -24.45
N GLY A 692 12.07 -2.13 -23.28
CA GLY A 692 11.32 -3.36 -23.04
C GLY A 692 11.34 -4.38 -24.18
N VAL A 693 10.16 -4.90 -24.51
CA VAL A 693 9.91 -5.65 -25.73
C VAL A 693 9.26 -4.73 -26.76
N PHE A 694 9.92 -4.57 -27.90
CA PHE A 694 9.57 -3.55 -28.91
C PHE A 694 9.93 -4.04 -30.32
N VAL A 695 9.27 -3.49 -31.34
CA VAL A 695 9.53 -3.74 -32.76
C VAL A 695 9.74 -2.44 -33.53
N GLY A 696 10.79 -2.34 -34.34
CA GLY A 696 11.11 -1.13 -35.11
C GLY A 696 12.29 -1.29 -36.04
N TRP A 697 12.50 -0.32 -36.94
CA TRP A 697 13.66 -0.23 -37.83
C TRP A 697 14.14 1.21 -37.91
N ASN A 698 15.47 1.42 -37.94
CA ASN A 698 16.07 2.74 -38.07
C ASN A 698 16.26 3.21 -39.53
N LYS A 699 16.04 2.34 -40.52
CA LYS A 699 16.16 2.70 -41.95
C LYS A 699 14.93 2.23 -42.72
N ILE A 700 13.82 2.95 -42.56
CA ILE A 700 12.59 2.68 -43.31
C ILE A 700 12.55 3.53 -44.58
N GLY A 701 12.57 2.90 -45.75
CA GLY A 701 12.41 3.56 -47.04
C GLY A 701 10.95 3.64 -47.46
N PHE A 702 10.46 4.82 -47.83
CA PHE A 702 9.10 5.02 -48.32
C PHE A 702 9.06 6.25 -49.24
N GLU A 703 8.47 6.11 -50.44
CA GLU A 703 8.37 7.18 -51.45
C GLU A 703 9.69 7.93 -51.73
N GLY A 704 10.81 7.19 -51.80
CA GLY A 704 12.14 7.75 -52.05
C GLY A 704 12.75 8.51 -50.86
N LYS A 705 12.07 8.55 -49.71
CA LYS A 705 12.57 9.11 -48.44
C LYS A 705 12.98 7.99 -47.49
N ARG A 706 13.74 8.35 -46.45
CA ARG A 706 14.18 7.45 -45.38
C ARG A 706 13.76 7.99 -44.02
N TYR A 707 13.19 7.12 -43.19
CA TYR A 707 12.67 7.41 -41.86
C TYR A 707 13.36 6.54 -40.81
N ASP A 708 13.53 7.09 -39.60
CA ASP A 708 14.08 6.40 -38.45
C ASP A 708 12.98 6.15 -37.40
N LEU A 709 12.25 5.04 -37.58
CA LEU A 709 11.20 4.58 -36.66
C LEU A 709 11.79 3.72 -35.52
N TRP A 710 13.10 3.86 -35.26
CA TRP A 710 13.77 3.35 -34.08
C TRP A 710 14.10 4.48 -33.09
N HIS A 711 14.82 5.51 -33.52
CA HIS A 711 15.17 6.66 -32.67
C HIS A 711 14.09 7.73 -32.65
N MET A 712 13.21 7.74 -33.66
CA MET A 712 12.01 8.59 -33.71
C MET A 712 12.28 10.09 -33.54
N PRO A 713 13.23 10.68 -34.28
CA PRO A 713 13.57 12.10 -34.13
C PRO A 713 12.39 13.03 -34.45
N ASN A 714 11.64 12.71 -35.51
CA ASN A 714 10.47 13.47 -35.99
C ASN A 714 9.31 12.57 -36.47
N VAL A 715 9.45 11.26 -36.32
CA VAL A 715 8.43 10.23 -36.61
C VAL A 715 8.00 9.55 -35.31
N ALA A 716 6.90 8.80 -35.30
CA ALA A 716 6.43 8.10 -34.10
C ALA A 716 5.69 6.81 -34.44
N GLN A 717 5.67 5.87 -33.50
CA GLN A 717 4.70 4.79 -33.48
C GLN A 717 3.61 5.14 -32.47
N VAL A 718 2.35 5.19 -32.88
CA VAL A 718 1.25 5.71 -32.07
C VAL A 718 0.15 4.65 -31.95
N HIS A 719 -0.10 4.18 -30.74
CA HIS A 719 -1.26 3.33 -30.46
C HIS A 719 -2.55 4.08 -30.77
N GLN A 720 -3.46 3.43 -31.47
CA GLN A 720 -4.75 4.01 -31.86
C GLN A 720 -5.90 3.48 -30.99
N ARG A 721 -5.94 2.17 -30.80
CA ARG A 721 -6.99 1.47 -30.06
C ARG A 721 -6.62 0.01 -29.79
N PHE A 722 -7.33 -0.59 -28.85
CA PHE A 722 -7.42 -2.04 -28.74
C PHE A 722 -8.58 -2.57 -29.60
N GLU A 723 -8.34 -3.60 -30.41
CA GLU A 723 -9.39 -4.31 -31.17
C GLU A 723 -10.00 -5.46 -30.36
N GLU A 724 -9.18 -6.17 -29.56
CA GLU A 724 -9.60 -7.30 -28.74
C GLU A 724 -8.88 -7.27 -27.38
N LYS A 725 -9.57 -7.71 -26.32
CA LYS A 725 -9.03 -7.93 -24.97
C LYS A 725 -9.78 -9.09 -24.30
N SER A 726 -9.07 -10.10 -23.81
CA SER A 726 -9.62 -11.19 -22.99
C SER A 726 -8.63 -11.67 -21.94
N ALA A 727 -9.13 -12.05 -20.76
CA ALA A 727 -8.34 -12.64 -19.69
C ALA A 727 -9.15 -13.75 -19.04
N GLU A 728 -8.68 -14.99 -19.17
CA GLU A 728 -9.37 -16.19 -18.72
C GLU A 728 -8.34 -17.20 -18.17
N GLY A 729 -8.54 -17.65 -16.93
CA GLY A 729 -7.63 -18.56 -16.25
C GLY A 729 -6.20 -18.03 -16.25
N ASN A 730 -5.26 -18.80 -16.82
CA ASN A 730 -3.83 -18.44 -16.88
C ASN A 730 -3.43 -17.71 -18.16
N VAL A 731 -4.38 -17.21 -18.96
CA VAL A 731 -4.12 -16.58 -20.26
C VAL A 731 -4.75 -15.20 -20.34
N ALA A 732 -3.98 -14.21 -20.78
CA ALA A 732 -4.50 -12.90 -21.20
C ALA A 732 -4.05 -12.58 -22.62
N THR A 733 -4.97 -12.09 -23.45
CA THR A 733 -4.71 -11.69 -24.83
C THR A 733 -5.23 -10.30 -25.11
N PHE A 734 -4.46 -9.49 -25.85
CA PHE A 734 -4.97 -8.26 -26.42
C PHE A 734 -4.40 -8.00 -27.82
N VAL A 735 -5.15 -7.23 -28.61
CA VAL A 735 -4.74 -6.77 -29.94
C VAL A 735 -4.70 -5.24 -29.96
N SER A 736 -3.52 -4.68 -30.19
CA SER A 736 -3.29 -3.23 -30.30
C SER A 736 -3.10 -2.83 -31.75
N VAL A 737 -3.82 -1.81 -32.21
CA VAL A 737 -3.57 -1.16 -33.50
C VAL A 737 -2.57 -0.02 -33.30
N VAL A 738 -1.45 -0.05 -34.02
CA VAL A 738 -0.38 0.95 -33.91
C VAL A 738 -0.11 1.52 -35.29
N HIS A 739 -0.17 2.84 -35.42
CA HIS A 739 0.22 3.54 -36.64
C HIS A 739 1.70 3.91 -36.58
N TRP A 740 2.44 3.62 -37.64
CA TRP A 740 3.83 4.02 -37.79
C TRP A 740 3.84 5.24 -38.71
N ASN A 741 3.97 6.42 -38.12
CA ASN A 741 3.70 7.67 -38.81
C ASN A 741 4.96 8.27 -39.43
N ASP A 742 4.79 8.87 -40.60
CA ASP A 742 5.75 9.82 -41.16
C ASP A 742 5.74 11.16 -40.37
N PRO A 743 6.59 12.14 -40.73
CA PRO A 743 6.63 13.44 -40.05
C PRO A 743 5.34 14.26 -40.14
N ASP A 744 4.46 13.97 -41.11
CA ASP A 744 3.18 14.66 -41.27
C ASP A 744 2.08 14.02 -40.41
N GLY A 745 2.40 12.94 -39.67
CA GLY A 745 1.48 12.22 -38.81
C GLY A 745 0.67 11.13 -39.53
N GLU A 746 0.98 10.86 -40.80
CA GLU A 746 0.25 9.92 -41.63
C GLU A 746 0.91 8.53 -41.62
N PRO A 747 0.15 7.44 -41.49
CA PRO A 747 0.72 6.09 -41.31
C PRO A 747 1.38 5.59 -42.60
N VAL A 748 2.67 5.23 -42.53
CA VAL A 748 3.35 4.45 -43.59
C VAL A 748 3.10 2.95 -43.41
N LEU A 749 3.04 2.50 -42.15
CA LEU A 749 2.62 1.15 -41.78
C LEU A 749 1.49 1.23 -40.75
N VAL A 750 0.54 0.31 -40.87
CA VAL A 750 -0.42 0.00 -39.81
C VAL A 750 -0.10 -1.38 -39.26
N GLU A 751 0.21 -1.42 -37.98
CA GLU A 751 0.52 -2.64 -37.24
C GLU A 751 -0.70 -3.12 -36.46
N ARG A 752 -1.07 -4.39 -36.61
CA ARG A 752 -1.86 -5.11 -35.61
C ARG A 752 -0.92 -5.96 -34.74
N ARG A 753 -0.78 -5.56 -33.48
CA ARG A 753 0.09 -6.21 -32.49
C ARG A 753 -0.75 -7.11 -31.59
N HIS A 754 -0.62 -8.41 -31.79
CA HIS A 754 -1.26 -9.45 -30.98
C HIS A 754 -0.32 -9.89 -29.88
N ILE A 755 -0.75 -9.72 -28.63
CA ILE A 755 -0.01 -10.11 -27.43
C ILE A 755 -0.82 -11.16 -26.69
N THR A 756 -0.22 -12.32 -26.43
CA THR A 756 -0.77 -13.33 -25.53
C THR A 756 0.23 -13.62 -24.43
N ALA A 757 -0.16 -13.34 -23.19
CA ALA A 757 0.58 -13.67 -21.99
C ALA A 757 -0.01 -14.93 -21.35
N ARG A 758 0.85 -15.89 -21.00
CA ARG A 758 0.47 -17.10 -20.28
C ARG A 758 1.30 -17.21 -19.01
N ARG A 759 0.61 -17.44 -17.90
CA ARG A 759 1.24 -17.92 -16.68
C ARG A 759 1.40 -19.43 -16.78
N LEU A 760 2.61 -19.91 -16.52
CA LEU A 760 2.88 -21.34 -16.36
C LEU A 760 3.20 -21.60 -14.89
N ASP A 761 3.13 -22.86 -14.45
CA ASP A 761 3.60 -23.23 -13.13
C ASP A 761 5.14 -23.02 -13.01
N ASP A 762 5.60 -22.70 -11.80
CA ASP A 762 6.96 -22.28 -11.41
C ASP A 762 8.09 -23.08 -12.10
N PRO A 763 9.23 -22.46 -12.52
CA PRO A 763 9.71 -21.09 -12.24
C PRO A 763 9.50 -20.08 -13.37
N THR A 764 8.59 -20.35 -14.32
CA THR A 764 8.35 -19.41 -15.41
C THR A 764 7.63 -18.18 -14.89
N VAL A 765 8.24 -17.02 -15.11
CA VAL A 765 7.63 -15.72 -14.81
C VAL A 765 6.52 -15.46 -15.82
N VAL A 766 6.84 -15.44 -17.13
CA VAL A 766 5.85 -15.27 -18.20
C VAL A 766 6.25 -16.02 -19.46
N LEU A 767 5.25 -16.59 -20.15
CA LEU A 767 5.33 -17.00 -21.55
C LEU A 767 4.56 -15.99 -22.40
N LEU A 768 5.27 -15.27 -23.27
CA LEU A 768 4.75 -14.19 -24.10
C LEU A 768 4.81 -14.57 -25.57
N ASP A 769 3.65 -14.77 -26.19
CA ASP A 769 3.51 -14.85 -27.64
C ASP A 769 3.31 -13.45 -28.22
N TRP A 770 4.18 -13.08 -29.16
CA TRP A 770 4.16 -11.81 -29.87
C TRP A 770 3.92 -12.05 -31.36
N ARG A 771 2.85 -11.48 -31.91
CA ARG A 771 2.64 -11.39 -33.35
C ARG A 771 2.41 -9.95 -33.77
N SER A 772 3.04 -9.54 -34.86
CA SER A 772 2.90 -8.21 -35.45
C SER A 772 2.58 -8.34 -36.93
N ASP A 773 1.41 -7.87 -37.34
CA ASP A 773 0.98 -7.82 -38.74
C ASP A 773 1.18 -6.38 -39.25
N LEU A 774 2.24 -6.16 -40.02
CA LEU A 774 2.65 -4.86 -40.55
C LEU A 774 2.09 -4.68 -41.96
N THR A 775 1.15 -3.76 -42.14
CA THR A 775 0.53 -3.50 -43.45
C THR A 775 1.01 -2.17 -44.02
N ALA A 776 1.53 -2.18 -45.24
CA ALA A 776 1.93 -0.97 -45.97
C ALA A 776 0.69 -0.30 -46.59
N VAL A 777 0.23 0.82 -46.02
CA VAL A 777 -1.10 1.37 -46.33
C VAL A 777 -1.12 2.46 -47.39
N ARG A 778 0.03 3.04 -47.73
CA ARG A 778 0.11 4.17 -48.68
C ARG A 778 0.98 3.91 -49.91
N GLY A 779 1.96 3.02 -49.80
CA GLY A 779 2.97 2.72 -50.82
C GLY A 779 3.94 1.67 -50.32
N ASP A 780 4.88 1.24 -51.17
CA ASP A 780 5.87 0.22 -50.81
C ASP A 780 6.78 0.72 -49.68
N VAL A 781 7.05 -0.15 -48.70
CA VAL A 781 7.88 0.15 -47.53
C VAL A 781 9.09 -0.78 -47.51
N ALA A 782 10.29 -0.22 -47.69
CA ALA A 782 11.54 -0.92 -47.52
C ALA A 782 11.95 -0.92 -46.04
N LEU A 783 12.20 -2.11 -45.47
CA LEU A 783 12.72 -2.31 -44.12
C LEU A 783 14.22 -2.60 -44.21
N ASP A 784 15.04 -1.71 -43.64
CA ASP A 784 16.48 -1.88 -43.49
C ASP A 784 16.94 -1.39 -42.11
N GLY A 785 18.13 -1.79 -41.69
CA GLY A 785 18.66 -1.37 -40.40
C GLY A 785 20.09 -1.80 -40.13
N ASP A 786 20.44 -1.78 -38.86
CA ASP A 786 21.63 -2.43 -38.34
C ASP A 786 21.22 -3.40 -37.22
N PRO A 787 22.10 -4.35 -36.84
CA PRO A 787 21.76 -5.35 -35.83
C PRO A 787 21.30 -4.76 -34.51
N GLU A 788 21.79 -3.58 -34.14
CA GLU A 788 21.42 -2.89 -32.92
C GLU A 788 20.04 -2.22 -32.99
N HIS A 789 19.62 -1.74 -34.16
CA HIS A 789 18.47 -0.83 -34.30
C HIS A 789 17.42 -1.29 -35.32
N ALA A 790 17.17 -2.60 -35.38
CA ALA A 790 16.11 -3.19 -36.19
C ALA A 790 15.45 -4.42 -35.53
N GLY A 791 14.25 -4.76 -35.99
CA GLY A 791 13.54 -5.99 -35.66
C GLY A 791 12.81 -5.98 -34.32
N VAL A 792 12.55 -7.18 -33.78
CA VAL A 792 11.87 -7.38 -32.49
C VAL A 792 12.92 -7.65 -31.41
N GLN A 793 12.97 -6.81 -30.39
CA GLN A 793 14.02 -6.85 -29.37
C GLN A 793 13.47 -6.94 -27.96
N TYR A 794 14.33 -7.43 -27.06
CA TYR A 794 14.20 -7.37 -25.61
C TYR A 794 15.36 -6.56 -25.02
N ARG A 795 15.04 -5.61 -24.13
CA ARG A 795 16.01 -4.86 -23.33
C ARG A 795 15.75 -5.09 -21.84
N ALA A 796 16.69 -5.76 -21.17
CA ALA A 796 16.70 -5.95 -19.72
C ALA A 796 16.84 -4.61 -18.99
N HIS A 797 16.50 -4.59 -17.70
CA HIS A 797 16.59 -3.41 -16.83
C HIS A 797 17.97 -2.73 -16.91
N ASN A 798 18.02 -1.41 -16.72
CA ASN A 798 19.24 -0.62 -16.82
C ASN A 798 20.35 -1.15 -15.90
N ASP A 799 19.98 -1.59 -14.70
CA ASP A 799 20.91 -2.09 -13.67
C ASP A 799 21.71 -3.32 -14.09
N VAL A 800 21.25 -4.07 -15.10
CA VAL A 800 22.02 -5.19 -15.66
C VAL A 800 23.34 -4.69 -16.27
N GLY A 801 23.31 -3.50 -16.90
CA GLY A 801 24.47 -2.89 -17.55
C GLY A 801 25.27 -1.92 -16.68
N THR A 802 24.79 -1.60 -15.48
CA THR A 802 25.48 -0.69 -14.53
C THR A 802 25.88 -1.39 -13.23
N GLY A 803 25.33 -2.57 -12.95
CA GLY A 803 25.62 -3.39 -11.78
C GLY A 803 26.91 -4.22 -11.86
N PRO A 804 27.13 -5.08 -10.86
CA PRO A 804 28.29 -5.98 -10.76
C PRO A 804 28.50 -6.86 -12.00
N ASN A 805 29.74 -7.28 -12.23
CA ASN A 805 30.09 -8.10 -13.41
C ASN A 805 29.33 -9.43 -13.47
N GLU A 806 28.95 -10.01 -12.33
CA GLU A 806 28.16 -11.25 -12.28
C GLU A 806 26.73 -11.08 -12.76
N ASP A 807 26.18 -9.86 -12.72
CA ASP A 807 24.82 -9.55 -13.19
C ASP A 807 24.76 -9.36 -14.71
N ARG A 808 25.91 -9.18 -15.36
CA ARG A 808 26.02 -8.92 -16.80
C ARG A 808 25.36 -10.03 -17.62
N ALA A 809 24.89 -9.60 -18.77
CA ALA A 809 24.25 -10.46 -19.76
C ALA A 809 25.21 -11.49 -20.35
N GLN A 810 24.74 -12.73 -20.39
CA GLN A 810 25.38 -13.86 -21.06
C GLN A 810 24.38 -14.48 -22.06
N TYR A 811 24.90 -15.04 -23.15
CA TYR A 811 24.07 -15.56 -24.22
C TYR A 811 24.34 -17.04 -24.47
N LEU A 812 23.26 -17.80 -24.62
CA LEU A 812 23.27 -19.20 -25.03
C LEU A 812 22.49 -19.35 -26.34
N PHE A 813 23.12 -19.99 -27.32
CA PHE A 813 22.56 -20.19 -28.66
C PHE A 813 22.00 -21.60 -28.82
N HIS A 814 21.51 -21.95 -30.01
CA HIS A 814 20.97 -23.29 -30.29
C HIS A 814 22.05 -24.38 -30.50
N ARG A 815 23.28 -24.01 -30.86
CA ARG A 815 24.46 -24.88 -30.93
C ARG A 815 25.74 -24.13 -30.51
N ASP A 816 26.85 -24.84 -30.33
CA ASP A 816 28.15 -24.22 -30.07
C ASP A 816 28.74 -23.58 -31.33
N GLY A 817 29.70 -22.67 -31.16
CA GLY A 817 30.43 -22.04 -32.27
C GLY A 817 29.66 -20.99 -33.07
N ILE A 818 28.54 -20.48 -32.55
CA ILE A 818 27.76 -19.41 -33.18
C ILE A 818 28.48 -18.06 -33.03
N ASP A 819 28.67 -17.34 -34.14
CA ASP A 819 28.98 -15.93 -34.17
C ASP A 819 27.70 -15.11 -34.40
N PRO A 820 27.15 -14.43 -33.37
CA PRO A 820 25.92 -13.66 -33.50
C PRO A 820 26.03 -12.47 -34.47
N ARG A 821 27.23 -12.12 -34.97
CA ARG A 821 27.39 -11.05 -35.96
C ARG A 821 27.22 -11.52 -37.40
N THR A 822 27.41 -12.82 -37.67
CA THR A 822 27.47 -13.35 -39.04
C THR A 822 26.52 -14.50 -39.28
N ASP A 823 26.24 -15.32 -38.26
CA ASP A 823 25.30 -16.43 -38.40
C ASP A 823 23.86 -15.91 -38.50
N LYS A 824 23.12 -16.49 -39.44
CA LYS A 824 21.75 -16.10 -39.78
C LYS A 824 20.75 -17.18 -39.43
N ASP A 825 19.49 -16.78 -39.35
CA ASP A 825 18.31 -17.63 -39.17
C ASP A 825 18.40 -18.53 -37.94
N LEU A 826 18.92 -17.99 -36.83
CA LEU A 826 18.95 -18.70 -35.56
C LEU A 826 17.51 -19.00 -35.10
N PRO A 827 17.19 -20.24 -34.71
CA PRO A 827 15.85 -20.61 -34.25
C PRO A 827 15.51 -19.95 -32.90
N TRP A 828 16.51 -19.79 -32.03
CA TRP A 828 16.36 -19.13 -30.74
C TRP A 828 17.69 -18.66 -30.18
N VAL A 829 17.61 -17.69 -29.27
CA VAL A 829 18.70 -17.21 -28.42
C VAL A 829 18.19 -17.04 -27.01
N THR A 830 19.00 -17.37 -26.01
CA THR A 830 18.68 -17.18 -24.59
C THR A 830 19.66 -16.23 -23.95
N LEU A 831 19.13 -15.15 -23.37
CA LEU A 831 19.85 -14.21 -22.51
C LEU A 831 19.75 -14.68 -21.05
N SER A 832 20.84 -14.60 -20.29
CA SER A 832 20.84 -14.73 -18.83
C SER A 832 21.47 -13.51 -18.18
N HIS A 833 20.90 -13.00 -17.10
CA HIS A 833 21.42 -11.85 -16.38
C HIS A 833 21.04 -11.91 -14.89
N GLY A 834 21.70 -11.10 -14.07
CA GLY A 834 21.31 -10.84 -12.70
C GLY A 834 20.56 -9.52 -12.59
N LEU A 835 19.68 -9.40 -11.60
CA LEU A 835 18.96 -8.17 -11.26
C LEU A 835 18.44 -8.28 -9.83
N ALA A 836 18.67 -7.26 -8.99
CA ALA A 836 18.18 -7.20 -7.61
C ALA A 836 18.48 -8.48 -6.80
N GLY A 837 19.70 -9.03 -6.93
CA GLY A 837 20.13 -10.24 -6.23
C GLY A 837 19.50 -11.54 -6.72
N ARG A 838 18.83 -11.54 -7.87
CA ARG A 838 18.20 -12.71 -8.50
C ARG A 838 18.73 -12.95 -9.91
N ARG A 839 18.79 -14.22 -10.32
CA ARG A 839 19.12 -14.61 -11.70
C ARG A 839 17.83 -14.76 -12.52
N TYR A 840 17.89 -14.31 -13.76
CA TYR A 840 16.83 -14.47 -14.75
C TYR A 840 17.38 -15.00 -16.07
N TRP A 841 16.51 -15.64 -16.86
CA TRP A 841 16.79 -16.01 -18.24
C TRP A 841 15.61 -15.64 -19.14
N VAL A 842 15.91 -15.30 -20.40
CA VAL A 842 14.96 -14.85 -21.42
C VAL A 842 15.30 -15.56 -22.72
N GLN A 843 14.47 -16.51 -23.14
CA GLN A 843 14.59 -17.18 -24.44
C GLN A 843 13.69 -16.47 -25.45
N GLN A 844 14.28 -15.93 -26.53
CA GLN A 844 13.54 -15.46 -27.71
C GLN A 844 13.58 -16.53 -28.80
N MET A 845 12.40 -16.93 -29.28
CA MET A 845 12.21 -17.94 -30.32
C MET A 845 11.72 -17.28 -31.61
N ASN A 846 12.39 -17.58 -32.72
CA ASN A 846 12.08 -17.09 -34.06
C ASN A 846 11.25 -18.13 -34.83
N HIS A 847 10.01 -17.78 -35.20
CA HIS A 847 9.14 -18.72 -35.90
C HIS A 847 9.69 -19.05 -37.30
N PRO A 848 9.59 -20.30 -37.79
CA PRO A 848 10.09 -20.68 -39.12
C PRO A 848 9.50 -19.87 -40.29
N ASP A 849 8.27 -19.37 -40.12
CA ASP A 849 7.55 -18.55 -41.12
C ASP A 849 8.04 -17.09 -41.19
N ASN A 850 8.87 -16.64 -40.24
CA ASN A 850 9.45 -15.31 -40.33
C ASN A 850 10.41 -15.22 -41.53
N PRO A 851 10.66 -14.00 -42.04
CA PRO A 851 11.61 -13.79 -43.14
C PRO A 851 12.97 -14.42 -42.89
N LYS A 852 13.57 -14.95 -43.97
CA LYS A 852 14.93 -15.54 -43.94
C LYS A 852 15.99 -14.46 -43.91
N GLU A 853 17.25 -14.88 -43.77
CA GLU A 853 18.40 -13.99 -43.58
C GLU A 853 18.29 -13.16 -42.29
N THR A 854 17.55 -13.65 -41.30
CA THR A 854 17.37 -12.99 -40.01
C THR A 854 18.66 -13.05 -39.20
N VAL A 855 19.14 -11.90 -38.71
CA VAL A 855 20.33 -11.82 -37.86
C VAL A 855 19.91 -11.51 -36.42
N PHE A 856 20.62 -12.08 -35.44
CA PHE A 856 20.40 -11.83 -34.02
C PHE A 856 21.49 -10.95 -33.42
N SER A 857 21.12 -9.83 -32.83
CA SER A 857 22.11 -9.02 -32.12
C SER A 857 22.17 -9.39 -30.65
N ALA A 858 22.97 -10.41 -30.32
CA ALA A 858 23.03 -11.03 -28.99
C ALA A 858 24.47 -11.13 -28.45
N TYR A 859 25.08 -9.97 -28.16
CA TYR A 859 26.48 -9.87 -27.71
C TYR A 859 26.76 -8.67 -26.80
N ARG A 860 25.72 -8.02 -26.26
CA ARG A 860 25.85 -6.83 -25.42
C ARG A 860 25.67 -7.20 -23.95
N ASP A 861 26.71 -6.96 -23.16
CA ASP A 861 26.77 -7.31 -21.73
C ASP A 861 25.74 -6.59 -20.84
N TYR A 862 25.11 -5.53 -21.33
CA TYR A 862 24.04 -4.82 -20.63
C TYR A 862 22.66 -5.46 -20.78
N GLY A 863 22.51 -6.56 -21.50
CA GLY A 863 21.25 -7.31 -21.55
C GLY A 863 20.27 -6.81 -22.61
N ARG A 864 20.71 -6.83 -23.87
CA ARG A 864 19.86 -6.47 -25.01
C ARG A 864 20.05 -7.45 -26.14
N PHE A 865 18.96 -7.95 -26.71
CA PHE A 865 19.02 -8.81 -27.90
C PHE A 865 17.73 -8.81 -28.70
N GLY A 866 17.83 -9.22 -29.96
CA GLY A 866 16.68 -9.30 -30.85
C GLY A 866 17.02 -9.79 -32.24
N ALA A 867 16.00 -10.19 -32.97
CA ALA A 867 16.07 -10.71 -34.32
C ALA A 867 15.61 -9.64 -35.31
N PHE A 868 16.35 -9.44 -36.40
CA PHE A 868 15.99 -8.50 -37.46
C PHE A 868 16.31 -9.05 -38.85
N PHE A 869 15.65 -8.52 -39.86
CA PHE A 869 15.86 -8.83 -41.28
C PHE A 869 15.68 -7.54 -42.10
N THR A 870 16.03 -7.62 -43.38
CA THR A 870 15.77 -6.58 -44.38
C THR A 870 14.75 -7.08 -45.40
N GLY A 871 13.90 -6.22 -45.94
CA GLY A 871 12.90 -6.64 -46.92
C GLY A 871 12.05 -5.49 -47.45
N THR A 872 11.06 -5.80 -48.26
CA THR A 872 10.08 -4.81 -48.75
C THR A 872 8.67 -5.35 -48.50
N ILE A 873 7.80 -4.47 -48.02
CA ILE A 873 6.36 -4.72 -47.91
C ILE A 873 5.70 -3.90 -49.03
N ASP A 874 5.20 -4.59 -50.05
CA ASP A 874 4.50 -3.93 -51.15
C ASP A 874 3.21 -3.27 -50.63
N LYS A 875 2.75 -2.22 -51.31
CA LYS A 875 1.50 -1.54 -50.98
C LYS A 875 0.32 -2.52 -50.84
N ASP A 876 -0.48 -2.31 -49.80
CA ASP A 876 -1.65 -3.11 -49.40
C ASP A 876 -1.33 -4.57 -49.01
N ARG A 877 -0.04 -4.93 -48.91
CA ARG A 877 0.40 -6.23 -48.39
C ARG A 877 0.73 -6.14 -46.91
N THR A 878 0.56 -7.28 -46.24
CA THR A 878 0.86 -7.46 -44.82
C THR A 878 2.04 -8.40 -44.64
N LEU A 879 3.02 -7.98 -43.86
CA LEU A 879 4.09 -8.82 -43.33
C LEU A 879 3.75 -9.25 -41.91
N THR A 880 3.65 -10.56 -41.67
CA THR A 880 3.40 -11.11 -40.34
C THR A 880 4.71 -11.57 -39.71
N LEU A 881 4.98 -11.10 -38.50
CA LEU A 881 6.11 -11.51 -37.67
C LEU A 881 5.60 -12.25 -36.45
N ARG A 882 6.25 -13.36 -36.09
CA ARG A 882 5.88 -14.21 -34.94
C ARG A 882 7.11 -14.52 -34.08
N TYR A 883 7.05 -14.17 -32.81
CA TYR A 883 8.07 -14.48 -31.83
C TYR A 883 7.43 -15.00 -30.54
N ARG A 884 8.17 -15.82 -29.81
CA ARG A 884 7.83 -16.22 -28.44
C ARG A 884 8.97 -15.85 -27.51
N PHE A 885 8.63 -15.21 -26.39
CA PHE A 885 9.55 -14.96 -25.29
C PHE A 885 9.15 -15.84 -24.11
N GLN A 886 10.08 -16.61 -23.59
CA GLN A 886 9.90 -17.30 -22.32
C GLN A 886 10.88 -16.74 -21.31
N ILE A 887 10.35 -16.27 -20.18
CA ILE A 887 11.11 -15.55 -19.16
C ILE A 887 10.95 -16.30 -17.85
N GLY A 888 12.05 -16.68 -17.23
CA GLY A 888 12.05 -17.45 -15.99
C GLY A 888 13.07 -16.96 -14.98
N ARG A 889 12.83 -17.36 -13.72
CA ARG A 889 13.72 -17.09 -12.60
C ARG A 889 14.66 -18.29 -12.38
N GLY A 890 15.87 -18.01 -11.91
CA GLY A 890 16.84 -19.03 -11.52
C GLY A 890 17.87 -19.36 -12.62
N PRO A 891 18.51 -20.54 -12.56
CA PRO A 891 19.54 -20.92 -13.50
C PRO A 891 18.99 -21.04 -14.93
N THR A 892 19.82 -20.73 -15.91
CA THR A 892 19.48 -20.89 -17.33
C THR A 892 19.24 -22.37 -17.64
N PRO A 893 18.11 -22.74 -18.25
CA PRO A 893 17.84 -24.12 -18.65
C PRO A 893 18.90 -24.65 -19.63
N SER A 894 19.05 -25.96 -19.66
CA SER A 894 19.96 -26.63 -20.58
C SER A 894 19.56 -26.38 -22.04
N ARG A 895 20.55 -26.48 -22.94
CA ARG A 895 20.32 -26.35 -24.39
C ARG A 895 19.26 -27.33 -24.91
N GLN A 896 19.17 -28.53 -24.32
CA GLN A 896 18.17 -29.54 -24.66
C GLN A 896 16.75 -29.10 -24.27
N GLU A 897 16.56 -28.57 -23.06
CA GLU A 897 15.26 -28.06 -22.60
C GLU A 897 14.82 -26.85 -23.43
N LEU A 898 15.75 -25.93 -23.73
CA LEU A 898 15.50 -24.78 -24.60
C LEU A 898 15.11 -25.21 -26.02
N ALA A 899 15.75 -26.24 -26.58
CA ALA A 899 15.40 -26.79 -27.88
C ALA A 899 14.02 -27.48 -27.88
N ALA A 900 13.67 -28.20 -26.81
CA ALA A 900 12.34 -28.82 -26.68
C ALA A 900 11.21 -27.77 -26.68
N ARG A 901 11.41 -26.66 -25.94
CA ARG A 901 10.48 -25.53 -25.92
C ARG A 901 10.33 -24.85 -27.28
N TYR A 902 11.43 -24.72 -28.02
CA TYR A 902 11.39 -24.22 -29.39
C TYR A 902 10.62 -25.17 -30.32
N ALA A 903 10.83 -26.48 -30.22
CA ALA A 903 10.13 -27.46 -31.04
C ALA A 903 8.61 -27.41 -30.82
N GLU A 904 8.17 -27.21 -29.58
CA GLU A 904 6.74 -26.99 -29.24
C GLU A 904 6.18 -25.72 -29.90
N TYR A 905 6.98 -24.65 -29.96
CA TYR A 905 6.58 -23.40 -30.59
C TYR A 905 6.57 -23.46 -32.13
N ALA A 906 7.59 -24.06 -32.74
CA ALA A 906 7.82 -24.06 -34.18
C ALA A 906 6.89 -25.02 -34.96
N SER A 907 6.22 -25.93 -34.28
CA SER A 907 5.28 -26.88 -34.88
C SER A 907 4.13 -27.14 -33.90
N PRO A 908 3.20 -26.18 -33.78
CA PRO A 908 2.06 -26.33 -32.88
C PRO A 908 1.24 -27.55 -33.33
N ARG A 909 1.00 -28.49 -32.41
CA ARG A 909 0.13 -29.64 -32.63
C ARG A 909 -1.32 -29.25 -32.83
#